data_AF-A0AA36N601-F1
#
_entry.id   AF-A0AA36N601-F1
#
_cell.length_a   1.000
_cell.length_b   1.000
_cell.length_c   1.000
_cell.angle_alpha   90.00
_cell.angle_beta   90.00
_cell.angle_gamma   90.00
#
_symmetry.space_group_name_H-M   'P 1'
#
loop_
_entity.id
_entity.type
_entity.pdbx_description
1 polymer ?
#
loop_
_entity_poly.entity_id
_entity_poly.type
_entity_poly.pdbx_seq_one_letter_code
_entity_poly.pdbx_strand_id
1 'polypeptide(L)'
;MTSRPFGRCRWYCRLLGRLCALALLLEAARQAYEIRLWAIKDYGPVIHEFDPWFNYRATEYLATQGWNKFFTWFDHQSWYPLGRPVATTIYPGMQITAVALWQLLQHTWTLNEVCCYMPAWFGAAASVLGGLLAAECSGSLSAGVVGAFCMALVPAHLSRSVGGGFDNESVAISPLCCAFWLWCRSLRSRRSWPVAAGAGLAYGYMAACWGGYIFVLNMVGLHAAVLMLLGSRGNLYAAYSLFFVVGTFSAMQVPMVGWAPLRSTEQLGPLGVFLALQLLQAYKVLAARFGPQLPAVLAALGALAVLVVALLDPSGLFSPFSVRVRALFVKHTKTGNPLVDSVAEHQPGSPDAYWNYLGQLCYVAPLGLLVLVQQAATGTRRDAGIFLLLLAAVAYFFASKMKRLIILLALPGSALTGSFLGRAFDCAVAAIDPDQSKAPFSSPVRLAKVTALGSLALALRPRVEEFLDFCHDKARWSLSHPQIVTKARNGALIDDYRQAYVWLRENTPEDARIMAWWDYGYQIAGIANRTTLADGNTWNHEHIALLGLCLSSPIPEAHKIARHLADYVLVWAGGGGKDDVGKSKHMARIANSVYPGHCAEEDCDDYGVFPDGKPSQMMGQSLVYSLCRAKLEGQFFQEVYVSANRRVRIARVLEVSSGSRAWAGDPRNRRCDAGGWFCPGQYPPELLELFNNKTTAQEALEYQEAYEERCQRQQASKPAPNGPNLPEGSYLDSCRGCSLEPRPASAGRLVCSHCRLPGSPSMPSWLDLDECPLHVNNIQGRLECEPKPNEPDIPEGGYRQSCRGCSSAEGVLRCSHCATAGGRNRRSAFELRRCPEPGMLENQDGVLSCRGLIHSAEVPEGKYLASCQGCKVSAELVVCALCSKADGRQVEASSPPCEGELENQDGTLVCAGGLDGPYRRSCGECRQQKDELSCSCSQSSGQQRRSSYQVSRCKAPAELHNVEGRLTCLGVPNAEHLPGGEYQQSCQGCRVSQGSPAVLACSHCLSEDGRQLESALPLQDCLANRMRLQNLNGALVCREKTDREPRQGHREIHTCPQGVRKQRTAHCVSCQGT
;
A
#
# COMPACT_ATOMS: atom_id res chain seq x y z
N MET A 1 25.71 76.78 -27.04
CA MET A 1 24.62 75.86 -27.46
C MET A 1 25.23 74.53 -27.93
N THR A 2 25.62 73.60 -27.04
CA THR A 2 26.14 72.26 -27.46
C THR A 2 26.12 71.29 -26.27
N SER A 3 24.96 70.71 -25.93
CA SER A 3 24.89 69.61 -24.93
C SER A 3 23.71 68.63 -25.15
N ARG A 4 23.12 68.58 -26.36
CA ARG A 4 21.90 67.81 -26.64
C ARG A 4 22.03 66.41 -27.31
N PRO A 5 23.18 65.88 -27.79
CA PRO A 5 23.16 64.59 -28.50
C PRO A 5 23.17 63.35 -27.59
N PHE A 6 23.78 63.40 -26.39
CA PHE A 6 23.89 62.21 -25.50
C PHE A 6 22.58 61.81 -24.81
N GLY A 7 21.68 62.76 -24.54
CA GLY A 7 20.40 62.49 -23.89
C GLY A 7 19.41 61.69 -24.74
N ARG A 8 19.43 61.88 -26.07
CA ARG A 8 18.56 61.13 -27.01
C ARG A 8 19.00 59.66 -27.12
N CYS A 9 20.30 59.41 -27.26
CA CYS A 9 20.83 58.05 -27.40
C CYS A 9 20.53 57.19 -26.17
N ARG A 10 20.69 57.75 -24.96
CA ARG A 10 20.40 57.05 -23.69
C ARG A 10 18.90 56.81 -23.46
N TRP A 11 18.03 57.66 -24.02
CA TRP A 11 16.58 57.44 -24.02
C TRP A 11 16.19 56.31 -24.98
N TYR A 12 16.76 56.29 -26.19
CA TYR A 12 16.56 55.20 -27.17
C TYR A 12 17.02 53.85 -26.63
N CYS A 13 18.21 53.75 -26.02
CA CYS A 13 18.68 52.48 -25.43
C CYS A 13 17.79 51.97 -24.29
N ARG A 14 17.27 52.87 -23.44
CA ARG A 14 16.32 52.49 -22.37
C ARG A 14 14.96 52.06 -22.93
N LEU A 15 14.52 52.69 -24.01
CA LEU A 15 13.28 52.31 -24.70
C LEU A 15 13.43 50.93 -25.35
N LEU A 16 14.51 50.70 -26.10
CA LEU A 16 14.86 49.40 -26.69
C LEU A 16 14.94 48.29 -25.63
N GLY A 17 15.64 48.52 -24.52
CA GLY A 17 15.72 47.54 -23.43
C GLY A 17 14.34 47.19 -22.81
N ARG A 18 13.44 48.17 -22.71
CA ARG A 18 12.06 47.93 -22.26
C ARG A 18 11.22 47.18 -23.29
N LEU A 19 11.40 47.48 -24.58
CA LEU A 19 10.72 46.76 -25.66
C LEU A 19 11.20 45.30 -25.74
N CYS A 20 12.50 45.05 -25.58
CA CYS A 20 13.06 43.70 -25.50
C CYS A 20 12.49 42.94 -24.30
N ALA A 21 12.45 43.55 -23.12
CA ALA A 21 11.85 42.91 -21.94
C ALA A 21 10.35 42.64 -22.12
N LEU A 22 9.61 43.55 -22.77
CA LEU A 22 8.20 43.32 -23.11
C LEU A 22 8.05 42.14 -24.08
N ALA A 23 8.87 42.07 -25.13
CA ALA A 23 8.86 40.96 -26.08
C ALA A 23 9.16 39.62 -25.38
N LEU A 24 10.15 39.59 -24.48
CA LEU A 24 10.47 38.40 -23.69
C LEU A 24 9.36 38.00 -22.71
N LEU A 25 8.65 38.96 -22.11
CA LEU A 25 7.48 38.67 -21.28
C LEU A 25 6.31 38.10 -22.07
N LEU A 26 6.08 38.62 -23.29
CA LEU A 26 5.08 38.06 -24.20
C LEU A 26 5.45 36.64 -24.64
N GLU A 27 6.73 36.38 -24.86
CA GLU A 27 7.24 35.04 -25.15
C GLU A 27 7.08 34.10 -23.95
N ALA A 28 7.35 34.56 -22.72
CA ALA A 28 7.06 33.79 -21.51
C ALA A 28 5.57 33.47 -21.37
N ALA A 29 4.68 34.41 -21.72
CA ALA A 29 3.24 34.18 -21.73
C ALA A 29 2.82 33.17 -22.80
N ARG A 30 3.42 33.22 -23.99
CA ARG A 30 3.20 32.24 -25.07
C ARG A 30 3.62 30.84 -24.63
N GLN A 31 4.81 30.69 -24.06
CA GLN A 31 5.27 29.40 -23.53
C GLN A 31 4.40 28.89 -22.38
N ALA A 32 3.98 29.78 -21.46
CA ALA A 32 3.05 29.43 -20.40
C ALA A 32 1.72 28.88 -20.94
N TYR A 33 1.20 29.47 -22.02
CA TYR A 33 -0.01 28.98 -22.69
C TYR A 33 0.24 27.62 -23.37
N GLU A 34 1.28 27.50 -24.19
CA GLU A 34 1.55 26.30 -24.99
C GLU A 34 1.81 25.04 -24.16
N ILE A 35 2.56 25.16 -23.06
CA ILE A 35 2.87 24.02 -22.18
C ILE A 35 1.62 23.48 -21.45
N ARG A 36 0.60 24.32 -21.23
CA ARG A 36 -0.66 23.92 -20.57
C ARG A 36 -1.63 23.23 -21.51
N LEU A 37 -1.39 23.27 -22.83
CA LEU A 37 -2.28 22.69 -23.83
C LEU A 37 -2.00 21.22 -24.17
N TRP A 38 -1.01 20.57 -23.55
CA TRP A 38 -0.68 19.18 -23.85
C TRP A 38 -1.90 18.26 -23.72
N ALA A 39 -2.66 18.37 -22.63
CA ALA A 39 -3.83 17.53 -22.41
C ALA A 39 -4.93 17.74 -23.48
N ILE A 40 -5.21 19.00 -23.84
CA ILE A 40 -6.20 19.34 -24.85
C ILE A 40 -5.77 18.86 -26.25
N LYS A 41 -4.48 18.99 -26.59
CA LYS A 41 -3.94 18.49 -27.88
C LYS A 41 -4.03 16.97 -27.99
N ASP A 42 -3.81 16.27 -26.88
CA ASP A 42 -3.68 14.82 -26.85
C ASP A 42 -5.02 14.07 -26.68
N TYR A 43 -6.01 14.69 -26.04
CA TYR A 43 -7.30 14.08 -25.66
C TYR A 43 -8.53 14.89 -26.12
N GLY A 44 -8.36 16.10 -26.63
CA GLY A 44 -9.44 17.03 -26.94
C GLY A 44 -9.88 17.89 -25.75
N PRO A 45 -10.83 18.83 -25.94
CA PRO A 45 -11.35 19.70 -24.89
C PRO A 45 -12.29 18.95 -23.96
N VAL A 46 -11.71 18.16 -23.05
CA VAL A 46 -12.41 17.39 -22.02
C VAL A 46 -12.00 17.89 -20.64
N ILE A 47 -12.98 18.07 -19.75
CA ILE A 47 -12.72 18.44 -18.37
C ILE A 47 -12.04 17.29 -17.62
N HIS A 48 -10.98 17.63 -16.90
CA HIS A 48 -10.15 16.69 -16.16
C HIS A 48 -10.56 16.60 -14.68
N GLU A 49 -10.10 15.56 -14.00
CA GLU A 49 -10.31 15.33 -12.56
C GLU A 49 -11.80 15.17 -12.13
N PHE A 50 -12.05 15.18 -10.82
CA PHE A 50 -13.37 14.97 -10.23
C PHE A 50 -14.07 16.30 -9.93
N ASP A 51 -13.39 17.20 -9.22
CA ASP A 51 -13.94 18.48 -8.73
C ASP A 51 -14.43 19.43 -9.84
N PRO A 52 -13.74 19.58 -10.99
CA PRO A 52 -14.14 20.50 -12.05
C PRO A 52 -15.54 20.25 -12.65
N TRP A 53 -16.09 19.04 -12.53
CA TRP A 53 -17.42 18.72 -13.06
C TRP A 53 -18.54 19.44 -12.33
N PHE A 54 -18.40 19.68 -11.03
CA PHE A 54 -19.32 20.53 -10.28
C PHE A 54 -19.29 21.96 -10.77
N ASN A 55 -18.08 22.49 -10.95
CA ASN A 55 -17.87 23.85 -11.41
C ASN A 55 -18.47 24.05 -12.81
N TYR A 56 -18.30 23.08 -13.71
CA TYR A 56 -18.90 23.10 -15.04
C TYR A 56 -20.43 23.09 -14.99
N ARG A 57 -21.05 22.20 -14.20
CA ARG A 57 -22.50 22.14 -14.02
C ARG A 57 -23.05 23.45 -13.45
N ALA A 58 -22.33 24.06 -12.51
CA ALA A 58 -22.70 25.37 -11.96
C ALA A 58 -22.60 26.49 -13.02
N THR A 59 -21.57 26.47 -13.87
CA THR A 59 -21.44 27.41 -15.00
C THR A 59 -22.57 27.23 -16.02
N GLU A 60 -22.92 25.98 -16.36
CA GLU A 60 -24.02 25.67 -17.27
C GLU A 60 -25.37 26.15 -16.71
N TYR A 61 -25.61 25.95 -15.41
CA TYR A 61 -26.79 26.48 -14.73
C TYR A 61 -26.83 28.01 -14.75
N LEU A 62 -25.69 28.68 -14.49
CA LEU A 62 -25.61 30.15 -14.56
C LEU A 62 -25.89 30.67 -15.99
N ALA A 63 -25.34 30.00 -17.01
CA ALA A 63 -25.52 30.38 -18.41
C ALA A 63 -26.98 30.21 -18.88
N THR A 64 -27.67 29.17 -18.41
CA THR A 64 -29.03 28.84 -18.86
C THR A 64 -30.14 29.50 -18.03
N GLN A 65 -29.98 29.60 -16.70
CA GLN A 65 -31.01 30.12 -15.79
C GLN A 65 -30.80 31.58 -15.38
N GLY A 66 -29.61 32.13 -15.60
CA GLY A 66 -29.27 33.51 -15.28
C GLY A 66 -28.94 33.76 -13.80
N TRP A 67 -28.53 35.00 -13.51
CA TRP A 67 -27.93 35.40 -12.23
C TRP A 67 -28.87 35.25 -11.02
N ASN A 68 -30.12 35.68 -11.11
CA ASN A 68 -31.05 35.68 -9.97
C ASN A 68 -31.38 34.27 -9.48
N LYS A 69 -31.55 33.33 -10.41
CA LYS A 69 -31.82 31.92 -10.11
C LYS A 69 -30.57 31.19 -9.60
N PHE A 70 -29.37 31.62 -10.00
CA PHE A 70 -28.12 31.05 -9.51
C PHE A 70 -27.91 31.33 -8.01
N PHE A 71 -28.11 32.57 -7.55
CA PHE A 71 -27.95 32.93 -6.14
C PHE A 71 -29.08 32.42 -5.22
N THR A 72 -30.15 31.87 -5.79
CA THR A 72 -31.24 31.20 -5.06
C THR A 72 -31.29 29.70 -5.35
N TRP A 73 -30.25 29.15 -5.99
CA TRP A 73 -30.23 27.77 -6.44
C TRP A 73 -30.07 26.80 -5.27
N PHE A 74 -31.07 25.93 -5.13
CA PHE A 74 -31.02 24.75 -4.29
C PHE A 74 -31.00 23.50 -5.18
N ASP A 75 -29.94 22.71 -5.07
CA ASP A 75 -29.76 21.49 -5.86
C ASP A 75 -30.33 20.28 -5.12
N HIS A 76 -31.43 19.74 -5.64
CA HIS A 76 -32.07 18.53 -5.13
C HIS A 76 -31.45 17.23 -5.70
N GLN A 77 -30.63 17.33 -6.76
CA GLN A 77 -30.03 16.16 -7.41
C GLN A 77 -28.71 15.74 -6.75
N SER A 78 -28.16 16.55 -5.84
CA SER A 78 -26.96 16.20 -5.07
C SER A 78 -27.30 16.06 -3.59
N TRP A 79 -26.56 15.20 -2.88
CA TRP A 79 -26.79 14.92 -1.46
C TRP A 79 -28.19 14.38 -1.14
N TYR A 80 -28.73 13.47 -1.96
CA TYR A 80 -30.03 12.86 -1.65
C TYR A 80 -29.97 12.08 -0.32
N PRO A 81 -30.94 12.24 0.60
CA PRO A 81 -32.22 12.98 0.49
C PRO A 81 -32.19 14.45 0.96
N LEU A 82 -31.03 14.97 1.37
CA LEU A 82 -30.86 16.27 2.02
C LEU A 82 -30.95 17.45 1.03
N GLY A 83 -30.22 17.36 -0.10
CA GLY A 83 -30.02 18.46 -1.04
C GLY A 83 -28.86 19.39 -0.65
N ARG A 84 -28.49 20.30 -1.56
CA ARG A 84 -27.38 21.26 -1.36
C ARG A 84 -27.80 22.69 -1.74
N PRO A 85 -27.68 23.69 -0.84
CA PRO A 85 -27.81 25.10 -1.22
C PRO A 85 -26.52 25.54 -1.94
N VAL A 86 -26.56 25.64 -3.27
CA VAL A 86 -25.32 25.88 -4.03
C VAL A 86 -24.81 27.31 -3.84
N ALA A 87 -25.72 28.30 -3.84
CA ALA A 87 -25.35 29.71 -3.76
C ALA A 87 -24.51 30.09 -2.52
N THR A 88 -24.81 29.47 -1.37
CA THR A 88 -24.10 29.72 -0.10
C THR A 88 -22.95 28.76 0.15
N THR A 89 -22.70 27.79 -0.76
CA THR A 89 -21.66 26.75 -0.61
C THR A 89 -20.66 26.73 -1.78
N ILE A 90 -20.68 27.74 -2.66
CA ILE A 90 -19.77 27.89 -3.80
C ILE A 90 -19.13 29.28 -3.84
N TYR A 91 -17.90 29.33 -4.35
CA TYR A 91 -17.22 30.56 -4.74
C TYR A 91 -17.57 30.88 -6.21
N PRO A 92 -18.41 31.90 -6.49
CA PRO A 92 -19.03 32.07 -7.82
C PRO A 92 -18.13 32.75 -8.87
N GLY A 93 -16.95 33.24 -8.47
CA GLY A 93 -16.10 34.10 -9.30
C GLY A 93 -15.63 33.44 -10.58
N MET A 94 -15.30 32.15 -10.53
CA MET A 94 -14.86 31.42 -11.72
C MET A 94 -16.00 31.20 -12.73
N GLN A 95 -17.18 30.81 -12.26
CA GLN A 95 -18.36 30.55 -13.09
C GLN A 95 -18.83 31.83 -13.79
N ILE A 96 -18.86 32.95 -13.03
CA ILE A 96 -19.19 34.27 -13.57
C ILE A 96 -18.22 34.66 -14.69
N THR A 97 -16.92 34.48 -14.47
CA THR A 97 -15.90 34.83 -15.46
C THR A 97 -15.99 33.93 -16.70
N ALA A 98 -16.26 32.64 -16.54
CA ALA A 98 -16.45 31.73 -17.67
C ALA A 98 -17.65 32.13 -18.56
N VAL A 99 -18.81 32.44 -17.95
CA VAL A 99 -19.99 32.91 -18.69
C VAL A 99 -19.74 34.26 -19.36
N ALA A 100 -19.07 35.20 -18.67
CA ALA A 100 -18.71 36.49 -19.24
C ALA A 100 -17.79 36.35 -20.46
N LEU A 101 -16.78 35.46 -20.40
CA LEU A 101 -15.91 35.17 -21.54
C LEU A 101 -16.67 34.51 -22.69
N TRP A 102 -17.56 33.57 -22.40
CA TRP A 102 -18.40 32.92 -23.41
C TRP A 102 -19.33 33.91 -24.13
N GLN A 103 -19.93 34.85 -23.40
CA GLN A 103 -20.73 35.94 -23.96
C GLN A 103 -19.89 36.90 -24.80
N LEU A 104 -18.68 37.28 -24.34
CA LEU A 104 -17.75 38.13 -25.08
C LEU A 104 -17.28 37.50 -26.39
N LEU A 105 -17.11 36.17 -26.42
CA LEU A 105 -16.77 35.40 -27.62
C LEU A 105 -17.97 35.16 -28.55
N GLN A 106 -19.11 35.84 -28.33
CA GLN A 106 -20.31 35.78 -29.17
C GLN A 106 -20.78 34.34 -29.47
N HIS A 107 -20.60 33.41 -28.52
CA HIS A 107 -21.01 32.01 -28.67
C HIS A 107 -20.35 31.27 -29.86
N THR A 108 -19.24 31.80 -30.39
CA THR A 108 -18.45 31.11 -31.43
C THR A 108 -17.80 29.82 -30.91
N TRP A 109 -17.59 29.75 -29.59
CA TRP A 109 -17.06 28.61 -28.85
C TRP A 109 -18.15 28.01 -27.97
N THR A 110 -18.11 26.69 -27.78
CA THR A 110 -18.98 26.02 -26.80
C THR A 110 -18.58 26.38 -25.37
N LEU A 111 -19.54 26.32 -24.45
CA LEU A 111 -19.27 26.62 -23.03
C LEU A 111 -18.19 25.68 -22.44
N ASN A 112 -18.20 24.41 -22.86
CA ASN A 112 -17.19 23.43 -22.46
C ASN A 112 -15.79 23.80 -22.95
N GLU A 113 -15.64 24.28 -24.19
CA GLU A 113 -14.34 24.74 -24.70
C GLU A 113 -13.84 25.95 -23.90
N VAL A 114 -14.69 26.94 -23.62
CA VAL A 114 -14.28 28.09 -22.78
C VAL A 114 -13.79 27.62 -21.41
N CYS A 115 -14.53 26.72 -20.75
CA CYS A 115 -14.12 26.15 -19.46
C CYS A 115 -12.79 25.37 -19.55
N CYS A 116 -12.56 24.62 -20.63
CA CYS A 116 -11.32 23.86 -20.81
C CYS A 116 -10.09 24.75 -21.03
N TYR A 117 -10.22 25.86 -21.77
CA TYR A 117 -9.10 26.75 -22.09
C TYR A 117 -8.82 27.82 -21.02
N MET A 118 -9.80 28.13 -20.18
CA MET A 118 -9.68 29.16 -19.14
C MET A 118 -8.47 28.95 -18.18
N PRO A 119 -8.17 27.74 -17.68
CA PRO A 119 -6.97 27.50 -16.87
C PRO A 119 -5.66 27.92 -17.56
N ALA A 120 -5.56 27.72 -18.88
CA ALA A 120 -4.37 28.07 -19.64
C ALA A 120 -4.21 29.60 -19.79
N TRP A 121 -5.32 30.32 -20.02
CA TRP A 121 -5.31 31.79 -20.10
C TRP A 121 -4.93 32.44 -18.78
N PHE A 122 -5.56 32.01 -17.69
CA PHE A 122 -5.30 32.55 -16.36
C PHE A 122 -3.92 32.11 -15.82
N GLY A 123 -3.46 30.90 -16.15
CA GLY A 123 -2.10 30.45 -15.87
C GLY A 123 -1.03 31.34 -16.55
N ALA A 124 -1.21 31.67 -17.83
CA ALA A 124 -0.31 32.60 -18.53
C ALA A 124 -0.33 34.01 -17.93
N ALA A 125 -1.52 34.52 -17.58
CA ALA A 125 -1.65 35.80 -16.88
C ALA A 125 -0.95 35.79 -15.51
N ALA A 126 -1.08 34.69 -14.75
CA ALA A 126 -0.42 34.51 -13.46
C ALA A 126 1.11 34.51 -13.59
N SER A 127 1.67 33.89 -14.63
CA SER A 127 3.11 33.89 -14.88
C SER A 127 3.65 35.30 -15.16
N VAL A 128 2.95 36.09 -15.96
CA VAL A 128 3.33 37.49 -16.22
C VAL A 128 3.22 38.33 -14.95
N LEU A 129 2.11 38.23 -14.22
CA LEU A 129 1.90 38.97 -12.96
C LEU A 129 2.92 38.58 -11.88
N GLY A 130 3.28 37.30 -11.80
CA GLY A 130 4.34 36.81 -10.92
C GLY A 130 5.72 37.38 -11.27
N GLY A 131 6.04 37.48 -12.57
CA GLY A 131 7.23 38.18 -13.05
C GLY A 131 7.23 39.68 -12.74
N LEU A 132 6.08 40.34 -12.84
CA LEU A 132 5.93 41.75 -12.44
C LEU A 132 6.12 41.96 -10.93
N LEU A 133 5.66 41.03 -10.10
CA LEU A 133 5.96 41.01 -8.67
C LEU A 133 7.47 40.86 -8.42
N ALA A 134 8.13 39.90 -9.11
CA ALA A 134 9.57 39.69 -9.00
C ALA A 134 10.37 40.94 -9.41
N ALA A 135 9.98 41.62 -10.48
CA ALA A 135 10.58 42.90 -10.88
C ALA A 135 10.37 44.00 -9.83
N GLU A 136 9.20 44.02 -9.19
CA GLU A 136 8.89 45.04 -8.20
C GLU A 136 9.69 44.86 -6.90
N CYS A 137 9.89 43.62 -6.47
CA CYS A 137 10.64 43.27 -5.26
C CYS A 137 12.17 43.38 -5.45
N SER A 138 12.70 42.85 -6.56
CA SER A 138 14.16 42.86 -6.84
C SER A 138 14.68 44.21 -7.35
N GLY A 139 13.79 45.04 -7.91
CA GLY A 139 14.13 46.30 -8.56
C GLY A 139 14.78 46.16 -9.94
N SER A 140 14.88 44.94 -10.48
CA SER A 140 15.44 44.63 -11.80
C SER A 140 14.35 44.15 -12.77
N LEU A 141 14.38 44.64 -14.01
CA LEU A 141 13.49 44.17 -15.08
C LEU A 141 13.89 42.77 -15.56
N SER A 142 15.19 42.49 -15.63
CA SER A 142 15.76 41.19 -16.00
C SER A 142 15.30 40.10 -15.03
N ALA A 143 15.29 40.40 -13.72
CA ALA A 143 14.78 39.49 -12.71
C ALA A 143 13.28 39.18 -12.88
N GLY A 144 12.49 40.15 -13.32
CA GLY A 144 11.08 39.94 -13.64
C GLY A 144 10.85 39.04 -14.84
N VAL A 145 11.62 39.22 -15.91
CA VAL A 145 11.55 38.38 -17.11
C VAL A 145 11.91 36.93 -16.78
N VAL A 146 13.03 36.72 -16.10
CA VAL A 146 13.46 35.36 -15.70
C VAL A 146 12.43 34.74 -14.72
N GLY A 147 11.93 35.52 -13.76
CA GLY A 147 10.89 35.07 -12.85
C GLY A 147 9.59 34.67 -13.56
N ALA A 148 9.21 35.37 -14.64
CA ALA A 148 8.06 35.02 -15.47
C ALA A 148 8.27 33.69 -16.21
N PHE A 149 9.44 33.44 -16.79
CA PHE A 149 9.77 32.16 -17.43
C PHE A 149 9.78 31.00 -16.42
N CYS A 150 10.36 31.20 -15.23
CA CYS A 150 10.30 30.20 -14.17
C CYS A 150 8.84 29.89 -13.76
N MET A 151 8.01 30.91 -13.56
CA MET A 151 6.60 30.75 -13.19
C MET A 151 5.77 30.14 -14.33
N ALA A 152 6.15 30.36 -15.59
CA ALA A 152 5.49 29.77 -16.76
C ALA A 152 5.63 28.25 -16.79
N LEU A 153 6.80 27.73 -16.37
CA LEU A 153 7.21 26.34 -16.56
C LEU A 153 7.18 25.50 -15.28
N VAL A 154 7.19 26.10 -14.10
CA VAL A 154 7.31 25.37 -12.83
C VAL A 154 6.17 24.34 -12.65
N PRO A 155 6.47 23.04 -12.47
CA PRO A 155 5.44 22.00 -12.33
C PRO A 155 4.47 22.23 -11.17
N ALA A 156 4.92 22.86 -10.08
CA ALA A 156 4.07 23.27 -8.97
C ALA A 156 2.87 24.11 -9.41
N HIS A 157 3.07 25.10 -10.29
CA HIS A 157 1.99 25.93 -10.81
C HIS A 157 1.22 25.23 -11.95
N LEU A 158 1.92 24.47 -12.80
CA LEU A 158 1.29 23.71 -13.88
C LEU A 158 0.28 22.70 -13.35
N SER A 159 0.56 22.04 -12.23
CA SER A 159 -0.28 20.96 -11.68
C SER A 159 -1.76 21.33 -11.47
N ARG A 160 -2.08 22.63 -11.31
CA ARG A 160 -3.45 23.15 -11.15
C ARG A 160 -3.85 24.18 -12.21
N SER A 161 -3.10 24.28 -13.31
CA SER A 161 -3.40 25.22 -14.41
C SER A 161 -3.28 24.60 -15.81
N VAL A 162 -3.15 23.28 -15.91
CA VAL A 162 -3.24 22.55 -17.20
C VAL A 162 -4.63 22.73 -17.80
N GLY A 163 -4.70 22.86 -19.13
CA GLY A 163 -5.96 22.95 -19.86
C GLY A 163 -6.87 21.74 -19.58
N GLY A 164 -8.15 21.97 -19.38
CA GLY A 164 -9.13 20.97 -18.92
C GLY A 164 -9.27 20.88 -17.39
N GLY A 165 -8.29 21.39 -16.61
CA GLY A 165 -8.36 21.47 -15.14
C GLY A 165 -9.17 22.68 -14.64
N PHE A 166 -10.49 22.70 -14.91
CA PHE A 166 -11.40 23.80 -14.56
C PHE A 166 -11.74 23.84 -13.05
N ASP A 167 -10.71 24.06 -12.24
CA ASP A 167 -10.80 24.20 -10.79
C ASP A 167 -10.51 25.63 -10.32
N ASN A 168 -10.95 25.95 -9.11
CA ASN A 168 -10.91 27.30 -8.53
C ASN A 168 -9.48 27.88 -8.50
N GLU A 169 -8.48 27.05 -8.17
CA GLU A 169 -7.07 27.43 -8.10
C GLU A 169 -6.55 27.94 -9.45
N SER A 170 -7.03 27.39 -10.57
CA SER A 170 -6.54 27.75 -11.92
C SER A 170 -6.77 29.22 -12.25
N VAL A 171 -7.88 29.78 -11.77
CA VAL A 171 -8.27 31.18 -11.96
C VAL A 171 -7.79 32.05 -10.81
N ALA A 172 -7.72 31.52 -9.59
CA ALA A 172 -7.41 32.28 -8.37
C ALA A 172 -5.93 32.70 -8.25
N ILE A 173 -4.98 31.96 -8.83
CA ILE A 173 -3.56 32.35 -8.73
C ILE A 173 -3.26 33.67 -9.45
N SER A 174 -3.96 34.00 -10.55
CA SER A 174 -3.76 35.26 -11.28
C SER A 174 -4.14 36.50 -10.45
N PRO A 175 -5.36 36.62 -9.85
CA PRO A 175 -5.68 37.73 -8.97
C PRO A 175 -4.90 37.72 -7.66
N LEU A 176 -4.43 36.57 -7.16
CA LEU A 176 -3.47 36.52 -6.06
C LEU A 176 -2.16 37.23 -6.44
N CYS A 177 -1.56 36.88 -7.58
CA CYS A 177 -0.36 37.54 -8.09
C CYS A 177 -0.61 39.04 -8.34
N CYS A 178 -1.78 39.39 -8.87
CA CYS A 178 -2.19 40.77 -9.10
C CYS A 178 -2.28 41.56 -7.79
N ALA A 179 -2.96 41.02 -6.77
CA ALA A 179 -3.13 41.65 -5.46
C ALA A 179 -1.76 41.90 -4.80
N PHE A 180 -0.87 40.91 -4.81
CA PHE A 180 0.48 41.06 -4.25
C PHE A 180 1.34 42.06 -5.02
N TRP A 181 1.30 42.04 -6.36
CA TRP A 181 2.03 43.01 -7.17
C TRP A 181 1.54 44.45 -6.94
N LEU A 182 0.22 44.68 -6.98
CA LEU A 182 -0.38 45.99 -6.73
C LEU A 182 -0.14 46.48 -5.29
N TRP A 183 -0.18 45.57 -4.31
CA TRP A 183 0.16 45.86 -2.92
C TRP A 183 1.60 46.37 -2.78
N CYS A 184 2.59 45.63 -3.28
CA CYS A 184 3.99 46.07 -3.26
C CYS A 184 4.19 47.39 -4.01
N ARG A 185 3.51 47.55 -5.15
CA ARG A 185 3.55 48.79 -5.94
C ARG A 185 2.94 49.97 -5.20
N SER A 186 1.93 49.76 -4.36
CA SER A 186 1.27 50.83 -3.58
C SER A 186 2.22 51.47 -2.55
N LEU A 187 3.20 50.71 -2.07
CA LEU A 187 4.18 51.15 -1.07
C LEU A 187 5.42 51.84 -1.67
N ARG A 188 5.56 51.85 -3.00
CA ARG A 188 6.78 52.33 -3.70
C ARG A 188 7.08 53.81 -3.46
N SER A 189 6.08 54.67 -3.39
CA SER A 189 6.27 56.13 -3.38
C SER A 189 5.15 56.84 -2.61
N ARG A 190 5.41 58.09 -2.18
CA ARG A 190 4.40 58.89 -1.45
C ARG A 190 3.10 59.16 -2.22
N ARG A 191 3.07 58.96 -3.54
CA ARG A 191 1.87 59.13 -4.37
C ARG A 191 1.21 57.81 -4.79
N SER A 192 1.81 56.65 -4.50
CA SER A 192 1.32 55.36 -5.01
C SER A 192 0.28 54.67 -4.14
N TRP A 193 -0.07 55.23 -2.97
CA TRP A 193 -1.04 54.62 -2.06
C TRP A 193 -2.43 54.34 -2.67
N PRO A 194 -2.96 55.11 -3.66
CA PRO A 194 -4.26 54.79 -4.26
C PRO A 194 -4.28 53.46 -5.02
N VAL A 195 -3.12 52.96 -5.45
CA VAL A 195 -2.99 51.64 -6.10
C VAL A 195 -3.45 50.51 -5.17
N ALA A 196 -3.45 50.74 -3.85
CA ALA A 196 -3.95 49.79 -2.87
C ALA A 196 -5.45 49.49 -3.01
N ALA A 197 -6.26 50.41 -3.56
CA ALA A 197 -7.66 50.10 -3.90
C ALA A 197 -7.75 49.02 -4.98
N GLY A 198 -6.88 49.08 -6.00
CA GLY A 198 -6.77 48.04 -7.02
C GLY A 198 -6.33 46.70 -6.44
N ALA A 199 -5.40 46.72 -5.48
CA ALA A 199 -5.02 45.51 -4.72
C ALA A 199 -6.21 44.95 -3.91
N GLY A 200 -7.03 45.82 -3.30
CA GLY A 200 -8.24 45.44 -2.58
C GLY A 200 -9.32 44.83 -3.48
N LEU A 201 -9.53 45.39 -4.68
CA LEU A 201 -10.45 44.83 -5.68
C LEU A 201 -9.96 43.48 -6.22
N ALA A 202 -8.66 43.35 -6.51
CA ALA A 202 -8.06 42.07 -6.90
C ALA A 202 -8.21 41.01 -5.79
N TYR A 203 -8.07 41.42 -4.53
CA TYR A 203 -8.36 40.57 -3.37
C TYR A 203 -9.84 40.20 -3.24
N GLY A 204 -10.76 41.13 -3.51
CA GLY A 204 -12.20 40.84 -3.54
C GLY A 204 -12.57 39.81 -4.61
N TYR A 205 -12.02 39.96 -5.82
CA TYR A 205 -12.20 38.96 -6.88
C TYR A 205 -11.56 37.62 -6.53
N MET A 206 -10.38 37.64 -5.90
CA MET A 206 -9.75 36.43 -5.34
C MET A 206 -10.65 35.72 -4.31
N ALA A 207 -11.30 36.47 -3.40
CA ALA A 207 -12.26 35.94 -2.44
C ALA A 207 -13.52 35.37 -3.10
N ALA A 208 -13.91 35.88 -4.26
CA ALA A 208 -14.98 35.31 -5.06
C ALA A 208 -14.58 34.01 -5.78
N CYS A 209 -13.28 33.77 -6.02
CA CYS A 209 -12.78 32.60 -6.75
C CYS A 209 -12.33 31.45 -5.83
N TRP A 210 -11.65 31.72 -4.71
CA TRP A 210 -11.04 30.67 -3.90
C TRP A 210 -10.92 31.01 -2.40
N GLY A 211 -11.08 29.97 -1.56
CA GLY A 211 -10.95 30.06 -0.09
C GLY A 211 -9.57 30.50 0.41
N GLY A 212 -8.53 30.47 -0.44
CA GLY A 212 -7.21 30.99 -0.11
C GLY A 212 -7.11 32.51 0.02
N TYR A 213 -8.21 33.25 -0.11
CA TYR A 213 -8.26 34.68 0.24
C TYR A 213 -7.82 34.94 1.69
N ILE A 214 -8.05 34.01 2.62
CA ILE A 214 -7.56 34.09 4.01
C ILE A 214 -6.03 34.23 4.03
N PHE A 215 -5.32 33.47 3.19
CA PHE A 215 -3.86 33.56 3.06
C PHE A 215 -3.42 34.93 2.53
N VAL A 216 -4.09 35.47 1.52
CA VAL A 216 -3.75 36.79 0.94
C VAL A 216 -3.91 37.91 1.98
N LEU A 217 -5.04 37.93 2.70
CA LEU A 217 -5.30 38.93 3.73
C LEU A 217 -4.27 38.85 4.87
N ASN A 218 -4.00 37.63 5.34
CA ASN A 218 -3.03 37.40 6.42
C ASN A 218 -1.60 37.72 5.98
N MET A 219 -1.20 37.44 4.74
CA MET A 219 0.12 37.84 4.22
C MET A 219 0.28 39.36 4.15
N VAL A 220 -0.72 40.06 3.62
CA VAL A 220 -0.68 41.53 3.55
C VAL A 220 -0.70 42.16 4.95
N GLY A 221 -1.51 41.61 5.87
CA GLY A 221 -1.55 42.01 7.28
C GLY A 221 -0.23 41.77 8.01
N LEU A 222 0.37 40.57 7.88
CA LEU A 222 1.67 40.23 8.46
C LEU A 222 2.76 41.17 7.95
N HIS A 223 2.80 41.41 6.64
CA HIS A 223 3.76 42.32 6.05
C HIS A 223 3.60 43.75 6.57
N ALA A 224 2.35 44.24 6.67
CA ALA A 224 2.07 45.55 7.24
C ALA A 224 2.50 45.65 8.72
N ALA A 225 2.27 44.59 9.51
CA ALA A 225 2.72 44.52 10.90
C ALA A 225 4.25 44.58 11.01
N VAL A 226 4.98 43.82 10.19
CA VAL A 226 6.44 43.83 10.17
C VAL A 226 6.98 45.20 9.76
N LEU A 227 6.40 45.84 8.73
CA LEU A 227 6.80 47.19 8.32
C LEU A 227 6.51 48.25 9.40
N MET A 228 5.41 48.08 10.15
CA MET A 228 5.08 48.93 11.29
C MET A 228 6.14 48.81 12.39
N LEU A 229 6.56 47.58 12.74
CA LEU A 229 7.60 47.32 13.73
C LEU A 229 8.98 47.82 13.30
N LEU A 230 9.30 47.72 12.01
CA LEU A 230 10.54 48.24 11.43
C LEU A 230 10.54 49.77 11.28
N GLY A 231 9.44 50.44 11.66
CA GLY A 231 9.33 51.90 11.61
C GLY A 231 9.38 52.48 10.19
N SER A 232 8.84 51.78 9.18
CA SER A 232 8.86 52.28 7.81
C SER A 232 8.19 53.66 7.70
N ARG A 233 8.90 54.61 7.08
CA ARG A 233 8.47 56.02 6.88
C ARG A 233 7.55 56.21 5.67
N GLY A 234 7.03 55.12 5.11
CA GLY A 234 6.23 55.09 3.89
C GLY A 234 4.74 55.39 4.12
N ASN A 235 3.97 55.30 3.04
CA ASN A 235 2.51 55.48 3.04
C ASN A 235 1.74 54.27 3.60
N LEU A 236 2.37 53.47 4.47
CA LEU A 236 1.82 52.21 4.95
C LEU A 236 0.41 52.38 5.51
N TYR A 237 0.18 53.41 6.33
CA TYR A 237 -1.13 53.74 6.88
C TYR A 237 -2.20 53.93 5.78
N ALA A 238 -1.94 54.79 4.79
CA ALA A 238 -2.92 55.10 3.75
C ALA A 238 -3.15 53.91 2.80
N ALA A 239 -2.07 53.21 2.42
CA ALA A 239 -2.15 52.04 1.55
C ALA A 239 -2.88 50.87 2.24
N TYR A 240 -2.51 50.53 3.47
CA TYR A 240 -3.13 49.42 4.21
C TYR A 240 -4.60 49.72 4.55
N SER A 241 -4.91 50.95 4.97
CA SER A 241 -6.31 51.32 5.28
C SER A 241 -7.19 51.24 4.05
N LEU A 242 -6.71 51.74 2.90
CA LEU A 242 -7.46 51.66 1.64
C LEU A 242 -7.63 50.21 1.17
N PHE A 243 -6.56 49.41 1.22
CA PHE A 243 -6.62 47.97 0.91
C PHE A 243 -7.62 47.24 1.80
N PHE A 244 -7.57 47.46 3.12
CA PHE A 244 -8.42 46.75 4.07
C PHE A 244 -9.90 47.13 3.92
N VAL A 245 -10.22 48.42 3.77
CA VAL A 245 -11.62 48.86 3.60
C VAL A 245 -12.19 48.36 2.27
N VAL A 246 -11.50 48.61 1.16
CA VAL A 246 -11.99 48.20 -0.17
C VAL A 246 -12.01 46.68 -0.29
N GLY A 247 -10.96 46.01 0.18
CA GLY A 247 -10.82 44.56 0.11
C GLY A 247 -11.84 43.82 0.96
N THR A 248 -11.98 44.20 2.24
CA THR A 248 -12.96 43.59 3.14
C THR A 248 -14.38 43.84 2.66
N PHE A 249 -14.71 45.07 2.24
CA PHE A 249 -16.03 45.38 1.69
C PHE A 249 -16.34 44.54 0.44
N SER A 250 -15.37 44.38 -0.46
CA SER A 250 -15.53 43.56 -1.68
C SER A 250 -15.69 42.07 -1.34
N ALA A 251 -14.93 41.55 -0.38
CA ALA A 251 -15.03 40.15 0.04
C ALA A 251 -16.36 39.84 0.74
N MET A 252 -16.90 40.77 1.52
CA MET A 252 -18.19 40.60 2.22
C MET A 252 -19.39 40.50 1.27
N GLN A 253 -19.27 40.96 0.01
CA GLN A 253 -20.34 40.81 -0.99
C GLN A 253 -20.50 39.37 -1.48
N VAL A 254 -19.51 38.51 -1.25
CA VAL A 254 -19.58 37.10 -1.65
C VAL A 254 -20.43 36.35 -0.62
N PRO A 255 -21.57 35.73 -1.01
CA PRO A 255 -22.49 35.09 -0.06
C PRO A 255 -21.84 34.04 0.84
N MET A 256 -20.93 33.25 0.26
CA MET A 256 -20.10 32.28 0.97
C MET A 256 -19.26 32.91 2.09
N VAL A 257 -18.67 34.08 1.84
CA VAL A 257 -17.77 34.76 2.79
C VAL A 257 -18.57 35.51 3.85
N GLY A 258 -19.62 36.22 3.45
CA GLY A 258 -20.49 36.98 4.35
C GLY A 258 -19.71 37.84 5.35
N TRP A 259 -19.99 37.66 6.64
CA TRP A 259 -19.37 38.40 7.74
C TRP A 259 -18.08 37.76 8.29
N ALA A 260 -17.55 36.70 7.64
CA ALA A 260 -16.38 35.98 8.12
C ALA A 260 -15.15 36.88 8.36
N PRO A 261 -14.81 37.88 7.52
CA PRO A 261 -13.65 38.74 7.74
C PRO A 261 -13.66 39.53 9.06
N LEU A 262 -14.85 39.72 9.67
CA LEU A 262 -15.03 40.47 10.91
C LEU A 262 -15.29 39.58 12.13
N ARG A 263 -15.73 38.32 11.92
CA ARG A 263 -16.09 37.38 13.00
C ARG A 263 -15.16 36.18 13.16
N SER A 264 -14.46 35.78 12.10
CA SER A 264 -13.58 34.61 12.12
C SER A 264 -12.24 34.92 12.76
N THR A 265 -11.81 34.12 13.74
CA THR A 265 -10.49 34.26 14.38
C THR A 265 -9.33 34.14 13.39
N GLU A 266 -9.55 33.49 12.24
CA GLU A 266 -8.58 33.34 11.17
C GLU A 266 -8.20 34.65 10.48
N GLN A 267 -9.06 35.68 10.58
CA GLN A 267 -8.92 36.96 9.88
C GLN A 267 -8.81 38.17 10.85
N LEU A 268 -8.83 37.91 12.17
CA LEU A 268 -8.71 38.96 13.19
C LEU A 268 -7.31 39.59 13.24
N GLY A 269 -6.25 38.86 12.85
CA GLY A 269 -4.88 39.40 12.85
C GLY A 269 -4.75 40.68 11.99
N PRO A 270 -5.11 40.63 10.70
CA PRO A 270 -5.19 41.81 9.82
C PRO A 270 -6.08 42.93 10.36
N LEU A 271 -7.26 42.60 10.92
CA LEU A 271 -8.11 43.60 11.57
C LEU A 271 -7.38 44.28 12.75
N GLY A 272 -6.66 43.52 13.56
CA GLY A 272 -5.83 44.04 14.64
C GLY A 272 -4.73 44.99 14.14
N VAL A 273 -4.09 44.66 13.02
CA VAL A 273 -3.11 45.56 12.37
C VAL A 273 -3.76 46.83 11.86
N PHE A 274 -4.97 46.74 11.29
CA PHE A 274 -5.75 47.89 10.85
C PHE A 274 -6.03 48.83 12.02
N LEU A 275 -6.59 48.29 13.11
CA LEU A 275 -6.88 49.05 14.33
C LEU A 275 -5.61 49.64 14.95
N ALA A 276 -4.51 48.89 15.01
CA ALA A 276 -3.23 49.37 15.53
C ALA A 276 -2.69 50.57 14.71
N LEU A 277 -2.80 50.53 13.38
CA LEU A 277 -2.40 51.64 12.52
C LEU A 277 -3.30 52.87 12.70
N GLN A 278 -4.62 52.68 12.88
CA GLN A 278 -5.55 53.77 13.21
C GLN A 278 -5.19 54.42 14.54
N LEU A 279 -4.94 53.62 15.58
CA LEU A 279 -4.55 54.09 16.90
C LEU A 279 -3.21 54.83 16.87
N LEU A 280 -2.21 54.30 16.14
CA LEU A 280 -0.90 54.93 16.01
C LEU A 280 -0.98 56.28 15.27
N GLN A 281 -1.86 56.40 14.27
CA GLN A 281 -2.09 57.65 13.57
C GLN A 281 -2.87 58.65 14.45
N ALA A 282 -3.91 58.19 15.14
CA ALA A 282 -4.67 58.99 16.10
C ALA A 282 -3.76 59.51 17.22
N TYR A 283 -2.88 58.66 17.76
CA TYR A 283 -1.88 59.05 18.75
C TYR A 283 -0.96 60.15 18.23
N LYS A 284 -0.42 60.05 17.00
CA LYS A 284 0.44 61.10 16.44
C LYS A 284 -0.27 62.46 16.34
N VAL A 285 -1.54 62.46 15.95
CA VAL A 285 -2.35 63.68 15.82
C VAL A 285 -2.71 64.25 17.20
N LEU A 286 -3.14 63.40 18.12
CA LEU A 286 -3.53 63.80 19.47
C LEU A 286 -2.33 64.19 20.32
N ALA A 287 -1.17 63.52 20.17
CA ALA A 287 0.05 63.83 20.92
C ALA A 287 0.58 65.22 20.56
N ALA A 288 0.42 65.60 19.28
CA ALA A 288 0.73 66.95 18.82
C ALA A 288 -0.17 68.03 19.46
N ARG A 289 -1.33 67.65 20.04
CA ARG A 289 -2.34 68.59 20.56
C ARG A 289 -2.49 68.56 22.09
N PHE A 290 -2.30 67.41 22.74
CA PHE A 290 -2.63 67.17 24.15
C PHE A 290 -1.43 66.83 25.06
N GLY A 291 -0.21 66.79 24.53
CA GLY A 291 1.01 66.69 25.34
C GLY A 291 1.18 65.36 26.11
N PRO A 292 1.95 65.33 27.22
CA PRO A 292 2.47 64.10 27.84
C PRO A 292 1.45 63.23 28.59
N GLN A 293 0.21 63.68 28.77
CA GLN A 293 -0.85 62.93 29.48
C GLN A 293 -1.57 61.90 28.58
N LEU A 294 -1.42 62.02 27.27
CA LEU A 294 -2.10 61.18 26.28
C LEU A 294 -1.79 59.66 26.36
N PRO A 295 -0.55 59.21 26.66
CA PRO A 295 -0.24 57.78 26.73
C PRO A 295 -1.07 57.04 27.80
N ALA A 296 -1.31 57.69 28.95
CA ALA A 296 -2.10 57.11 30.03
C ALA A 296 -3.59 56.96 29.65
N VAL A 297 -4.16 57.95 28.97
CA VAL A 297 -5.55 57.93 28.49
C VAL A 297 -5.76 56.85 27.43
N LEU A 298 -4.82 56.72 26.48
CA LEU A 298 -4.89 55.68 25.46
C LEU A 298 -4.67 54.28 26.04
N ALA A 299 -3.81 54.12 27.05
CA ALA A 299 -3.64 52.86 27.76
C ALA A 299 -4.93 52.46 28.49
N ALA A 300 -5.62 53.41 29.14
CA ALA A 300 -6.91 53.16 29.80
C ALA A 300 -8.01 52.77 28.81
N LEU A 301 -8.11 53.46 27.66
CA LEU A 301 -9.05 53.10 26.59
C LEU A 301 -8.73 51.74 25.96
N GLY A 302 -7.45 51.40 25.80
CA GLY A 302 -7.00 50.09 25.34
C GLY A 302 -7.38 48.98 26.31
N ALA A 303 -7.16 49.18 27.61
CA ALA A 303 -7.57 48.23 28.65
C ALA A 303 -9.10 48.03 28.69
N LEU A 304 -9.87 49.11 28.52
CA LEU A 304 -11.33 49.04 28.41
C LEU A 304 -11.78 48.26 27.17
N ALA A 305 -11.13 48.47 26.02
CA ALA A 305 -11.44 47.72 24.79
C ALA A 305 -11.14 46.22 24.94
N VAL A 306 -10.02 45.86 25.58
CA VAL A 306 -9.67 44.47 25.88
C VAL A 306 -10.69 43.85 26.84
N LEU A 307 -11.11 44.59 27.87
CA LEU A 307 -12.15 44.14 28.81
C LEU A 307 -13.49 43.92 28.09
N VAL A 308 -13.90 44.82 27.20
CA VAL A 308 -15.13 44.68 26.41
C VAL A 308 -15.06 43.46 25.49
N VAL A 309 -13.93 43.20 24.84
CA VAL A 309 -13.75 41.99 24.02
C VAL A 309 -13.79 40.73 24.88
N ALA A 310 -13.12 40.73 26.04
CA ALA A 310 -13.14 39.60 26.98
C ALA A 310 -14.54 39.30 27.54
N LEU A 311 -15.37 40.34 27.73
CA LEU A 311 -16.77 40.20 28.16
C LEU A 311 -17.70 39.74 27.02
N LEU A 312 -17.35 40.01 25.77
CA LEU A 312 -18.14 39.60 24.59
C LEU A 312 -17.78 38.21 24.08
N ASP A 313 -16.62 37.66 24.43
CA ASP A 313 -16.15 36.34 23.98
C ASP A 313 -17.15 35.18 24.30
N PRO A 314 -17.80 35.11 25.48
CA PRO A 314 -18.76 34.04 25.79
C PRO A 314 -20.04 34.07 24.95
N SER A 315 -20.32 35.18 24.23
CA SER A 315 -21.54 35.33 23.42
C SER A 315 -21.50 34.58 22.09
N GLY A 316 -20.37 33.93 21.75
CA GLY A 316 -20.18 33.21 20.49
C GLY A 316 -20.05 34.13 19.27
N LEU A 317 -19.76 35.43 19.48
CA LEU A 317 -19.58 36.41 18.40
C LEU A 317 -18.33 36.11 17.55
N PHE A 318 -17.28 35.58 18.18
CA PHE A 318 -16.06 35.14 17.51
C PHE A 318 -16.09 33.63 17.30
N SER A 319 -15.99 33.20 16.04
CA SER A 319 -15.92 31.78 15.70
C SER A 319 -14.50 31.26 15.90
N PRO A 320 -14.30 30.10 16.55
CA PRO A 320 -12.97 29.49 16.68
C PRO A 320 -12.38 29.10 15.32
N PHE A 321 -11.08 28.78 15.30
CA PHE A 321 -10.39 28.25 14.12
C PHE A 321 -11.16 27.08 13.50
N SER A 322 -11.30 27.07 12.18
CA SER A 322 -11.83 25.91 11.47
C SER A 322 -10.92 24.70 11.70
N VAL A 323 -11.53 23.50 11.73
CA VAL A 323 -10.80 22.23 11.92
C VAL A 323 -9.67 22.09 10.89
N ARG A 324 -9.92 22.51 9.64
CA ARG A 324 -8.95 22.46 8.53
C ARG A 324 -7.75 23.39 8.74
N VAL A 325 -7.95 24.60 9.27
CA VAL A 325 -6.86 25.54 9.53
C VAL A 325 -6.10 25.16 10.81
N ARG A 326 -6.81 24.72 11.85
CA ARG A 326 -6.20 24.22 13.09
C ARG A 326 -5.23 23.06 12.81
N ALA A 327 -5.58 22.20 11.85
CA ALA A 327 -4.73 21.10 11.38
C ALA A 327 -3.36 21.57 10.83
N LEU A 328 -3.26 22.78 10.28
CA LEU A 328 -1.98 23.26 9.73
C LEU A 328 -0.95 23.62 10.83
N PHE A 329 -1.40 23.91 12.06
CA PHE A 329 -0.53 24.40 13.14
C PHE A 329 -0.18 23.33 14.17
N VAL A 330 -1.00 22.28 14.31
CA VAL A 330 -0.74 21.17 15.24
C VAL A 330 0.09 20.09 14.52
N LYS A 331 1.16 19.59 15.16
CA LYS A 331 2.06 18.58 14.56
C LYS A 331 1.34 17.22 14.53
N HIS A 332 0.73 16.87 13.40
CA HIS A 332 -0.12 15.69 13.27
C HIS A 332 0.62 14.35 13.36
N THR A 333 0.24 13.55 14.35
CA THR A 333 -0.42 12.27 14.05
C THR A 333 -1.89 12.58 13.78
N LYS A 334 -2.44 12.21 12.61
CA LYS A 334 -3.88 12.14 12.19
C LYS A 334 -4.86 13.22 12.74
N THR A 335 -5.62 13.92 11.91
CA THR A 335 -6.56 15.00 12.31
C THR A 335 -7.73 14.56 13.21
N GLY A 336 -7.82 13.28 13.56
CA GLY A 336 -8.93 12.68 14.31
C GLY A 336 -10.15 12.38 13.44
N ASN A 337 -10.35 13.11 12.33
CA ASN A 337 -11.36 12.82 11.33
C ASN A 337 -10.78 11.98 10.17
N PRO A 338 -11.14 10.68 10.03
CA PRO A 338 -10.61 9.82 8.98
C PRO A 338 -10.98 10.27 7.56
N LEU A 339 -12.04 11.08 7.40
CA LEU A 339 -12.43 11.65 6.10
C LEU A 339 -11.40 12.68 5.62
N VAL A 340 -10.98 13.59 6.50
CA VAL A 340 -9.95 14.59 6.17
C VAL A 340 -8.60 13.91 5.95
N ASP A 341 -8.25 12.94 6.79
CA ASP A 341 -6.99 12.20 6.67
C ASP A 341 -6.93 11.28 5.43
N SER A 342 -8.08 10.88 4.88
CA SER A 342 -8.15 10.03 3.69
C SER A 342 -7.73 10.75 2.40
N VAL A 343 -7.82 12.08 2.37
CA VAL A 343 -7.47 12.87 1.19
C VAL A 343 -5.95 12.89 1.04
N ALA A 344 -5.46 12.27 -0.03
CA ALA A 344 -4.03 12.14 -0.30
C ALA A 344 -3.28 13.49 -0.34
N GLU A 345 -3.99 14.58 -0.65
CA GLU A 345 -3.43 15.93 -0.72
C GLU A 345 -3.15 16.57 0.64
N HIS A 346 -3.80 16.09 1.71
CA HIS A 346 -3.64 16.61 3.07
C HIS A 346 -2.44 16.02 3.80
N GLN A 347 -1.80 15.01 3.22
CA GLN A 347 -0.59 14.40 3.76
C GLN A 347 0.62 15.36 3.67
N PRO A 348 1.60 15.23 4.59
CA PRO A 348 2.83 16.00 4.51
C PRO A 348 3.62 15.66 3.24
N GLY A 349 4.26 16.67 2.65
CA GLY A 349 5.09 16.48 1.45
C GLY A 349 6.39 15.73 1.77
N SER A 350 6.66 14.63 1.05
CA SER A 350 7.98 13.98 1.09
C SER A 350 9.05 14.85 0.42
N PRO A 351 10.34 14.67 0.73
CA PRO A 351 11.43 15.36 0.02
C PRO A 351 11.33 15.21 -1.51
N ASP A 352 10.95 14.02 -1.98
CA ASP A 352 10.75 13.73 -3.40
C ASP A 352 9.61 14.56 -4.01
N ALA A 353 8.58 14.92 -3.23
CA ALA A 353 7.52 15.78 -3.71
C ALA A 353 8.04 17.18 -4.06
N TYR A 354 8.94 17.75 -3.25
CA TYR A 354 9.55 19.06 -3.55
C TYR A 354 10.38 19.01 -4.83
N TRP A 355 11.19 17.96 -5.01
CA TRP A 355 11.93 17.77 -6.25
C TRP A 355 11.01 17.62 -7.46
N ASN A 356 9.93 16.83 -7.33
CA ASN A 356 8.98 16.60 -8.41
C ASN A 356 8.22 17.87 -8.85
N TYR A 357 7.93 18.79 -7.93
CA TYR A 357 7.15 20.00 -8.24
C TYR A 357 8.00 21.25 -8.55
N LEU A 358 9.20 21.37 -7.97
CA LEU A 358 10.05 22.56 -8.13
C LEU A 358 11.31 22.30 -8.98
N GLY A 359 11.77 21.05 -9.07
CA GLY A 359 12.98 20.69 -9.82
C GLY A 359 14.21 21.48 -9.36
N GLN A 360 14.98 22.02 -10.32
CA GLN A 360 16.19 22.79 -10.06
C GLN A 360 15.95 24.08 -9.24
N LEU A 361 14.71 24.62 -9.18
CA LEU A 361 14.40 25.81 -8.38
C LEU A 361 14.65 25.57 -6.89
N CYS A 362 14.60 24.33 -6.40
CA CYS A 362 14.93 23.98 -5.01
C CYS A 362 16.33 24.45 -4.61
N TYR A 363 17.29 24.44 -5.54
CA TYR A 363 18.68 24.82 -5.28
C TYR A 363 18.95 26.30 -5.54
N VAL A 364 18.28 26.90 -6.54
CA VAL A 364 18.54 28.30 -6.93
C VAL A 364 17.74 29.30 -6.10
N ALA A 365 16.52 28.96 -5.67
CA ALA A 365 15.68 29.87 -4.89
C ALA A 365 16.31 30.30 -3.54
N PRO A 366 17.01 29.43 -2.77
CA PRO A 366 17.76 29.86 -1.58
C PRO A 366 18.87 30.88 -1.87
N LEU A 367 19.55 30.80 -3.01
CA LEU A 367 20.54 31.81 -3.42
C LEU A 367 19.86 33.16 -3.71
N GLY A 368 18.68 33.12 -4.32
CA GLY A 368 17.81 34.29 -4.49
C GLY A 368 17.39 34.91 -3.17
N LEU A 369 17.09 34.09 -2.16
CA LEU A 369 16.77 34.57 -0.81
C LEU A 369 17.95 35.35 -0.22
N LEU A 370 19.18 34.84 -0.33
CA LEU A 370 20.38 35.53 0.16
C LEU A 370 20.60 36.88 -0.54
N VAL A 371 20.44 36.93 -1.86
CA VAL A 371 20.52 38.18 -2.63
C VAL A 371 19.46 39.18 -2.15
N LEU A 372 18.23 38.70 -1.95
CA LEU A 372 17.13 39.56 -1.54
C LEU A 372 17.30 40.08 -0.09
N VAL A 373 17.84 39.27 0.82
CA VAL A 373 18.19 39.70 2.19
C VAL A 373 19.25 40.81 2.14
N GLN A 374 20.30 40.63 1.34
CA GLN A 374 21.33 41.67 1.16
C GLN A 374 20.74 42.95 0.56
N GLN A 375 19.86 42.82 -0.44
CA GLN A 375 19.15 43.95 -1.05
C GLN A 375 18.16 44.62 -0.09
N ALA A 376 17.49 43.87 0.78
CA ALA A 376 16.58 44.43 1.78
C ALA A 376 17.34 45.21 2.86
N ALA A 377 18.57 44.81 3.17
CA ALA A 377 19.44 45.52 4.11
C ALA A 377 20.00 46.84 3.54
N THR A 378 20.29 46.90 2.23
CA THR A 378 21.10 47.99 1.62
C THR A 378 20.38 48.78 0.51
N GLY A 379 19.22 48.30 0.04
CA GLY A 379 18.58 48.74 -1.19
C GLY A 379 17.43 49.73 -1.02
N THR A 380 17.12 50.43 -2.11
CA THR A 380 16.01 51.41 -2.21
C THR A 380 14.61 50.77 -2.25
N ARG A 381 14.51 49.44 -2.43
CA ARG A 381 13.25 48.68 -2.46
C ARG A 381 13.07 47.75 -1.25
N ARG A 382 13.49 48.21 -0.08
CA ARG A 382 13.43 47.46 1.17
C ARG A 382 12.02 46.91 1.49
N ASP A 383 11.00 47.75 1.41
CA ASP A 383 9.64 47.38 1.81
C ASP A 383 9.08 46.23 0.94
N ALA A 384 9.21 46.31 -0.39
CA ALA A 384 8.77 45.25 -1.29
C ALA A 384 9.63 43.96 -1.17
N GLY A 385 10.94 44.09 -0.92
CA GLY A 385 11.81 42.94 -0.68
C GLY A 385 11.40 42.15 0.57
N ILE A 386 11.05 42.83 1.67
CA ILE A 386 10.58 42.19 2.91
C ILE A 386 9.30 41.38 2.66
N PHE A 387 8.37 41.88 1.83
CA PHE A 387 7.18 41.12 1.45
C PHE A 387 7.53 39.75 0.84
N LEU A 388 8.46 39.72 -0.11
CA LEU A 388 8.85 38.47 -0.77
C LEU A 388 9.60 37.51 0.17
N LEU A 389 10.40 38.03 1.12
CA LEU A 389 11.03 37.20 2.17
C LEU A 389 9.98 36.53 3.06
N LEU A 390 8.99 37.30 3.53
CA LEU A 390 7.90 36.79 4.36
C LEU A 390 7.06 35.78 3.59
N LEU A 391 6.73 36.09 2.33
CA LEU A 391 5.98 35.19 1.46
C LEU A 391 6.71 33.86 1.27
N ALA A 392 8.02 33.87 1.04
CA ALA A 392 8.82 32.65 0.89
C ALA A 392 8.86 31.83 2.19
N ALA A 393 9.10 32.47 3.34
CA ALA A 393 9.17 31.80 4.63
C ALA A 393 7.84 31.14 5.02
N VAL A 394 6.73 31.86 4.86
CA VAL A 394 5.40 31.37 5.24
C VAL A 394 4.88 30.34 4.24
N ALA A 395 5.09 30.53 2.94
CA ALA A 395 4.75 29.52 1.94
C ALA A 395 5.51 28.21 2.15
N TYR A 396 6.80 28.28 2.52
CA TYR A 396 7.60 27.09 2.87
C TYR A 396 7.07 26.39 4.12
N PHE A 397 6.73 27.13 5.16
CA PHE A 397 6.13 26.56 6.37
C PHE A 397 4.85 25.78 6.04
N PHE A 398 3.91 26.37 5.29
CA PHE A 398 2.66 25.69 4.96
C PHE A 398 2.84 24.51 3.99
N ALA A 399 3.73 24.63 3.01
CA ALA A 399 4.07 23.51 2.12
C ALA A 399 4.68 22.32 2.89
N SER A 400 5.44 22.57 3.96
CA SER A 400 6.01 21.52 4.82
C SER A 400 4.96 20.70 5.56
N LYS A 401 3.76 21.27 5.77
CA LYS A 401 2.66 20.64 6.50
C LYS A 401 1.72 19.88 5.58
N MET A 402 1.52 20.36 4.36
CA MET A 402 0.51 19.81 3.45
C MET A 402 1.00 19.84 2.01
N LYS A 403 0.99 18.68 1.34
CA LYS A 403 1.41 18.53 -0.07
C LYS A 403 0.61 19.44 -1.02
N ARG A 404 -0.70 19.62 -0.80
CA ARG A 404 -1.54 20.54 -1.59
C ARG A 404 -0.99 21.96 -1.65
N LEU A 405 -0.37 22.44 -0.57
CA LEU A 405 0.09 23.82 -0.43
C LEU A 405 1.45 24.09 -1.09
N ILE A 406 2.08 23.08 -1.72
CA ILE A 406 3.28 23.27 -2.54
C ILE A 406 3.03 24.25 -3.69
N ILE A 407 1.79 24.41 -4.16
CA ILE A 407 1.42 25.42 -5.16
C ILE A 407 1.80 26.85 -4.72
N LEU A 408 1.72 27.14 -3.41
CA LEU A 408 2.07 28.46 -2.87
C LEU A 408 3.57 28.76 -2.94
N LEU A 409 4.42 27.73 -3.07
CA LEU A 409 5.86 27.89 -3.27
C LEU A 409 6.24 28.26 -4.71
N ALA A 410 5.35 28.05 -5.69
CA ALA A 410 5.65 28.35 -7.09
C ALA A 410 5.98 29.82 -7.32
N LEU A 411 5.20 30.74 -6.72
CA LEU A 411 5.37 32.18 -6.87
C LEU A 411 6.67 32.69 -6.20
N PRO A 412 6.92 32.49 -4.89
CA PRO A 412 8.17 32.93 -4.27
C PRO A 412 9.38 32.17 -4.83
N GLY A 413 9.28 30.88 -5.12
CA GLY A 413 10.37 30.10 -5.73
C GLY A 413 10.79 30.65 -7.10
N SER A 414 9.83 30.98 -7.96
CA SER A 414 10.11 31.59 -9.27
C SER A 414 10.65 33.01 -9.14
N ALA A 415 10.09 33.82 -8.23
CA ALA A 415 10.53 35.20 -8.02
C ALA A 415 11.95 35.30 -7.42
N LEU A 416 12.31 34.41 -6.50
CA LEU A 416 13.65 34.35 -5.90
C LEU A 416 14.69 33.87 -6.92
N THR A 417 14.39 32.81 -7.67
CA THR A 417 15.24 32.35 -8.78
C THR A 417 15.46 33.45 -9.81
N GLY A 418 14.39 34.16 -10.19
CA GLY A 418 14.46 35.34 -11.06
C GLY A 418 15.33 36.46 -10.46
N SER A 419 15.21 36.72 -9.15
CA SER A 419 16.01 37.74 -8.46
C SER A 419 17.52 37.44 -8.48
N PHE A 420 17.91 36.17 -8.29
CA PHE A 420 19.31 35.75 -8.39
C PHE A 420 19.85 35.85 -9.81
N LEU A 421 19.21 35.14 -10.75
CA LEU A 421 19.69 35.03 -12.13
C LEU A 421 19.59 36.36 -12.88
N GLY A 422 18.51 37.12 -12.67
CA GLY A 422 18.35 38.44 -13.28
C GLY A 422 19.38 39.44 -12.77
N ARG A 423 19.77 39.37 -11.50
CA ARG A 423 20.83 40.24 -10.97
C ARG A 423 22.22 39.80 -11.42
N ALA A 424 22.46 38.50 -11.52
CA ALA A 424 23.69 37.96 -12.12
C ALA A 424 23.82 38.45 -13.58
N PHE A 425 22.72 38.42 -14.34
CA PHE A 425 22.66 38.95 -15.70
C PHE A 425 22.91 40.47 -15.75
N ASP A 426 22.28 41.25 -14.88
CA ASP A 426 22.52 42.70 -14.83
C ASP A 426 24.00 43.03 -14.50
N CYS A 427 24.62 42.29 -13.57
CA CYS A 427 26.04 42.43 -13.25
C CYS A 427 26.94 42.05 -14.43
N ALA A 428 26.58 40.99 -15.16
CA ALA A 428 27.29 40.57 -16.37
C ALA A 428 27.23 41.65 -17.45
N VAL A 429 26.03 42.17 -17.75
CA VAL A 429 25.84 43.24 -18.74
C VAL A 429 26.57 44.52 -18.31
N ALA A 430 26.51 44.91 -17.04
CA ALA A 430 27.23 46.08 -16.53
C ALA A 430 28.76 45.93 -16.64
N ALA A 431 29.29 44.69 -16.57
CA ALA A 431 30.71 44.44 -16.78
C ALA A 431 31.16 44.60 -18.24
N ILE A 432 30.22 44.50 -19.20
CA ILE A 432 30.45 44.62 -20.64
C ILE A 432 30.18 46.05 -21.14
N ASP A 433 29.29 46.79 -20.46
CA ASP A 433 28.85 48.13 -20.86
C ASP A 433 30.05 49.13 -20.96
N PRO A 434 30.29 49.71 -22.16
CA PRO A 434 31.38 50.65 -22.37
C PRO A 434 31.22 51.98 -21.61
N ASP A 435 30.00 52.37 -21.23
CA ASP A 435 29.69 53.63 -20.54
C ASP A 435 29.88 53.54 -19.01
N GLN A 436 29.84 52.32 -18.43
CA GLN A 436 29.97 52.11 -16.98
C GLN A 436 31.34 51.57 -16.54
N SER A 437 32.05 50.88 -17.43
CA SER A 437 33.39 50.37 -17.11
C SER A 437 34.46 51.39 -17.53
N LYS A 438 35.24 51.89 -16.55
CA LYS A 438 36.28 52.93 -16.72
C LYS A 438 37.45 52.56 -17.67
N ALA A 439 37.41 51.40 -18.33
CA ALA A 439 38.50 50.88 -19.16
C ALA A 439 38.14 50.95 -20.66
N PRO A 440 39.04 51.27 -21.59
CA PRO A 440 38.74 51.28 -23.02
C PRO A 440 38.45 49.87 -23.59
N PHE A 441 37.78 49.80 -24.75
CA PHE A 441 37.35 48.56 -25.41
C PHE A 441 38.52 47.61 -25.76
N SER A 442 39.73 48.15 -25.93
CA SER A 442 40.97 47.41 -26.20
C SER A 442 41.66 46.82 -24.95
N SER A 443 41.10 46.99 -23.74
CA SER A 443 41.76 46.45 -22.55
C SER A 443 41.63 44.92 -22.46
N PRO A 444 42.72 44.18 -22.22
CA PRO A 444 42.69 42.71 -22.08
C PRO A 444 41.77 42.25 -20.93
N VAL A 445 41.57 43.10 -19.93
CA VAL A 445 40.66 42.87 -18.79
C VAL A 445 39.20 42.81 -19.21
N ARG A 446 38.76 43.68 -20.14
CA ARG A 446 37.38 43.66 -20.64
C ARG A 446 37.15 42.46 -21.56
N LEU A 447 38.11 42.12 -22.42
CA LEU A 447 38.05 40.92 -23.25
C LEU A 447 37.98 39.65 -22.39
N ALA A 448 38.82 39.54 -21.35
CA ALA A 448 38.79 38.42 -20.40
C ALA A 448 37.45 38.29 -19.65
N LYS A 449 36.81 39.41 -19.29
CA LYS A 449 35.48 39.39 -18.66
C LYS A 449 34.38 38.96 -19.62
N VAL A 450 34.41 39.43 -20.87
CA VAL A 450 33.46 39.02 -21.92
C VAL A 450 33.63 37.53 -22.25
N THR A 451 34.86 37.05 -22.40
CA THR A 451 35.12 35.62 -22.64
C THR A 451 34.74 34.75 -21.45
N ALA A 452 35.00 35.19 -20.21
CA ALA A 452 34.56 34.48 -19.00
C ALA A 452 33.03 34.44 -18.84
N LEU A 453 32.33 35.51 -19.23
CA LEU A 453 30.86 35.52 -19.24
C LEU A 453 30.28 34.65 -20.36
N GLY A 454 30.91 34.67 -21.54
CA GLY A 454 30.55 33.78 -22.65
C GLY A 454 30.77 32.31 -22.31
N SER A 455 31.88 31.96 -21.67
CA SER A 455 32.16 30.58 -21.24
C SER A 455 31.23 30.14 -20.10
N LEU A 456 30.89 31.02 -19.16
CA LEU A 456 29.90 30.73 -18.12
C LEU A 456 28.50 30.50 -18.71
N ALA A 457 28.07 31.34 -19.68
CA ALA A 457 26.80 31.14 -20.37
C ALA A 457 26.77 29.82 -21.14
N LEU A 458 27.87 29.45 -21.79
CA LEU A 458 28.00 28.17 -22.49
C LEU A 458 27.99 26.98 -21.52
N ALA A 459 28.60 27.12 -20.33
CA ALA A 459 28.60 26.10 -19.28
C ALA A 459 27.23 25.93 -18.61
N LEU A 460 26.41 26.98 -18.51
CA LEU A 460 25.07 26.93 -17.93
C LEU A 460 24.00 26.43 -18.91
N ARG A 461 24.26 26.51 -20.22
CA ARG A 461 23.34 26.05 -21.28
C ARG A 461 22.79 24.63 -21.05
N PRO A 462 23.61 23.58 -20.83
CA PRO A 462 23.07 22.22 -20.65
C PRO A 462 22.19 22.08 -19.41
N ARG A 463 22.45 22.87 -18.35
CA ARG A 463 21.62 22.86 -17.13
C ARG A 463 20.25 23.49 -17.36
N VAL A 464 20.18 24.54 -18.18
CA VAL A 464 18.92 25.17 -18.57
C VAL A 464 18.13 24.24 -19.48
N GLU A 465 18.77 23.61 -20.46
CA GLU A 465 18.14 22.61 -21.34
C GLU A 465 17.58 21.43 -20.52
N GLU A 466 18.35 20.87 -19.58
CA GLU A 466 17.90 19.83 -18.64
C GLU A 466 16.67 20.26 -17.82
N PHE A 467 16.63 21.51 -17.36
CA PHE A 467 15.47 22.04 -16.62
C PHE A 467 14.23 22.19 -17.50
N LEU A 468 14.40 22.66 -18.73
CA LEU A 468 13.31 22.79 -19.69
C LEU A 468 12.74 21.40 -20.03
N ASP A 469 13.61 20.45 -20.35
CA ASP A 469 13.21 19.07 -20.64
C ASP A 469 12.48 18.44 -19.45
N PHE A 470 13.00 18.59 -18.24
CA PHE A 470 12.33 18.14 -17.01
C PHE A 470 10.92 18.74 -16.87
N CYS A 471 10.75 20.05 -17.09
CA CYS A 471 9.44 20.70 -16.97
C CYS A 471 8.47 20.24 -18.06
N HIS A 472 8.93 20.13 -19.31
CA HIS A 472 8.12 19.65 -20.43
C HIS A 472 7.72 18.18 -20.27
N ASP A 473 8.63 17.33 -19.82
CA ASP A 473 8.36 15.92 -19.55
C ASP A 473 7.36 15.75 -18.40
N LYS A 474 7.52 16.51 -17.31
CA LYS A 474 6.54 16.49 -16.21
C LYS A 474 5.18 16.99 -16.67
N ALA A 475 5.13 18.09 -17.43
CA ALA A 475 3.88 18.63 -17.96
C ALA A 475 3.16 17.60 -18.84
N ARG A 476 3.87 16.98 -19.77
CA ARG A 476 3.31 16.03 -20.74
C ARG A 476 2.99 14.67 -20.12
N TRP A 477 3.94 14.06 -19.40
CA TRP A 477 3.85 12.66 -18.94
C TRP A 477 3.25 12.49 -17.55
N SER A 478 3.28 13.51 -16.69
CA SER A 478 2.77 13.39 -15.31
C SER A 478 1.50 14.20 -15.07
N LEU A 479 1.42 15.44 -15.59
CA LEU A 479 0.35 16.37 -15.24
C LEU A 479 -0.81 16.41 -16.26
N SER A 480 -0.56 16.06 -17.52
CA SER A 480 -1.54 16.17 -18.62
C SER A 480 -2.34 14.88 -18.90
N HIS A 481 -2.73 14.13 -17.87
CA HIS A 481 -3.47 12.87 -18.01
C HIS A 481 -4.88 12.97 -17.42
N PRO A 482 -5.95 12.88 -18.25
CA PRO A 482 -7.31 12.84 -17.75
C PRO A 482 -7.55 11.60 -16.87
N GLN A 483 -8.33 11.75 -15.80
CA GLN A 483 -8.76 10.60 -14.98
C GLN A 483 -9.93 9.83 -15.64
N ILE A 484 -10.70 10.49 -16.51
CA ILE A 484 -11.88 9.88 -17.14
C ILE A 484 -11.56 9.11 -18.43
N VAL A 485 -10.56 9.56 -19.19
CA VAL A 485 -10.05 8.88 -20.39
C VAL A 485 -8.57 8.61 -20.19
N THR A 486 -8.16 7.35 -20.29
CA THR A 486 -6.75 6.97 -20.13
C THR A 486 -6.21 6.37 -21.42
N LYS A 487 -4.98 6.71 -21.81
CA LYS A 487 -4.29 6.02 -22.92
C LYS A 487 -3.75 4.67 -22.46
N ALA A 488 -4.08 3.62 -23.20
CA ALA A 488 -3.48 2.30 -23.07
C ALA A 488 -2.04 2.31 -23.63
N ARG A 489 -1.25 1.28 -23.30
CA ARG A 489 0.15 1.15 -23.77
C ARG A 489 0.28 1.11 -25.30
N ASN A 490 -0.76 0.65 -26.00
CA ASN A 490 -0.84 0.63 -27.46
C ASN A 490 -1.35 1.96 -28.08
N GLY A 491 -1.52 3.02 -27.26
CA GLY A 491 -2.02 4.31 -27.70
C GLY A 491 -3.55 4.41 -27.82
N ALA A 492 -4.29 3.32 -27.65
CA ALA A 492 -5.76 3.34 -27.68
C ALA A 492 -6.33 4.08 -26.46
N LEU A 493 -7.38 4.88 -26.67
CA LEU A 493 -8.08 5.57 -25.59
C LEU A 493 -9.05 4.59 -24.91
N ILE A 494 -8.84 4.37 -23.60
CA ILE A 494 -9.77 3.65 -22.73
C ILE A 494 -10.71 4.67 -22.11
N ASP A 495 -11.99 4.57 -22.44
CA ASP A 495 -13.04 5.54 -22.14
C ASP A 495 -14.22 4.89 -21.37
N ASP A 496 -13.92 3.84 -20.62
CA ASP A 496 -14.89 3.04 -19.88
C ASP A 496 -15.73 3.87 -18.89
N TYR A 497 -15.11 4.85 -18.21
CA TYR A 497 -15.79 5.67 -17.21
C TYR A 497 -16.88 6.54 -17.85
N ARG A 498 -16.53 7.25 -18.92
CA ARG A 498 -17.49 8.10 -19.65
C ARG A 498 -18.60 7.26 -20.26
N GLN A 499 -18.27 6.11 -20.87
CA GLN A 499 -19.27 5.21 -21.44
C GLN A 499 -20.26 4.69 -20.39
N ALA A 500 -19.79 4.36 -19.18
CA ALA A 500 -20.66 3.95 -18.08
C ALA A 500 -21.59 5.08 -17.62
N TYR A 501 -21.09 6.32 -17.52
CA TYR A 501 -21.92 7.47 -17.17
C TYR A 501 -22.95 7.82 -18.25
N VAL A 502 -22.59 7.71 -19.54
CA VAL A 502 -23.53 7.88 -20.65
C VAL A 502 -24.58 6.77 -20.63
N TRP A 503 -24.19 5.53 -20.35
CA TRP A 503 -25.13 4.42 -20.19
C TRP A 503 -26.14 4.70 -19.09
N LEU A 504 -25.71 5.21 -17.92
CA LEU A 504 -26.61 5.64 -16.85
C LEU A 504 -27.59 6.71 -17.34
N ARG A 505 -27.12 7.69 -18.11
CA ARG A 505 -27.96 8.77 -18.65
C ARG A 505 -29.03 8.30 -19.61
N GLU A 506 -28.72 7.29 -20.43
CA GLU A 506 -29.60 6.84 -21.52
C GLU A 506 -30.50 5.65 -21.11
N ASN A 507 -30.08 4.84 -20.13
CA ASN A 507 -30.73 3.55 -19.82
C ASN A 507 -31.36 3.49 -18.42
N THR A 508 -31.34 4.59 -17.65
CA THR A 508 -32.01 4.66 -16.34
C THR A 508 -33.08 5.76 -16.32
N PRO A 509 -34.11 5.67 -15.45
CA PRO A 509 -35.07 6.76 -15.25
C PRO A 509 -34.40 8.08 -14.86
N GLU A 510 -34.98 9.22 -15.23
CA GLU A 510 -34.40 10.55 -14.93
C GLU A 510 -34.27 10.82 -13.42
N ASP A 511 -35.17 10.27 -12.62
CA ASP A 511 -35.18 10.38 -11.16
C ASP A 511 -34.41 9.25 -10.46
N ALA A 512 -33.64 8.46 -11.20
CA ALA A 512 -32.82 7.39 -10.64
C ALA A 512 -31.74 7.94 -9.69
N ARG A 513 -31.62 7.29 -8.53
CA ARG A 513 -30.65 7.62 -7.48
C ARG A 513 -29.48 6.66 -7.52
N ILE A 514 -28.29 7.19 -7.70
CA ILE A 514 -27.06 6.41 -7.90
C ILE A 514 -26.20 6.50 -6.65
N MET A 515 -26.03 5.38 -5.97
CA MET A 515 -25.07 5.22 -4.88
C MET A 515 -23.69 4.93 -5.44
N ALA A 516 -22.71 5.76 -5.07
CA ALA A 516 -21.30 5.57 -5.37
C ALA A 516 -20.48 6.15 -4.23
N TRP A 517 -19.17 5.87 -4.21
CA TRP A 517 -18.27 6.57 -3.31
C TRP A 517 -18.24 8.08 -3.62
N TRP A 518 -18.00 8.91 -2.60
CA TRP A 518 -18.16 10.36 -2.70
C TRP A 518 -17.27 11.02 -3.77
N ASP A 519 -16.11 10.43 -4.09
CA ASP A 519 -15.18 10.89 -5.14
C ASP A 519 -15.88 11.12 -6.49
N TYR A 520 -16.87 10.29 -6.84
CA TYR A 520 -17.46 10.27 -8.17
C TYR A 520 -18.75 11.09 -8.28
N GLY A 521 -19.25 11.64 -7.17
CA GLY A 521 -20.55 12.32 -7.12
C GLY A 521 -20.69 13.45 -8.13
N TYR A 522 -19.63 14.26 -8.31
CA TYR A 522 -19.64 15.35 -9.29
C TYR A 522 -19.67 14.86 -10.74
N GLN A 523 -18.96 13.77 -11.05
CA GLN A 523 -18.96 13.19 -12.39
C GLN A 523 -20.32 12.56 -12.72
N ILE A 524 -20.96 11.88 -11.77
CA ILE A 524 -22.29 11.30 -11.97
C ILE A 524 -23.32 12.41 -12.17
N ALA A 525 -23.32 13.45 -11.33
CA ALA A 525 -24.25 14.56 -11.46
C ALA A 525 -24.01 15.39 -12.74
N GLY A 526 -22.76 15.56 -13.16
CA GLY A 526 -22.41 16.32 -14.37
C GLY A 526 -22.59 15.56 -15.68
N ILE A 527 -22.08 14.33 -15.78
CA ILE A 527 -22.04 13.55 -17.04
C ILE A 527 -23.28 12.69 -17.18
N ALA A 528 -23.60 11.90 -16.16
CA ALA A 528 -24.76 11.00 -16.18
C ALA A 528 -26.08 11.77 -16.00
N ASN A 529 -26.03 12.98 -15.43
CA ASN A 529 -27.19 13.80 -15.10
C ASN A 529 -28.23 12.98 -14.28
N ARG A 530 -27.76 12.40 -13.17
CA ARG A 530 -28.57 11.58 -12.25
C ARG A 530 -28.33 12.01 -10.80
N THR A 531 -29.27 11.63 -9.94
CA THR A 531 -29.26 12.01 -8.53
C THR A 531 -28.16 11.25 -7.77
N THR A 532 -27.34 11.96 -7.00
CA THR A 532 -26.23 11.40 -6.21
C THR A 532 -26.47 11.54 -4.70
N LEU A 533 -25.93 10.60 -3.94
CA LEU A 533 -26.07 10.56 -2.48
C LEU A 533 -24.98 11.37 -1.78
N ALA A 534 -23.75 11.36 -2.28
CA ALA A 534 -22.65 12.18 -1.77
C ALA A 534 -21.80 12.74 -2.92
N ASP A 535 -21.08 13.82 -2.63
CA ASP A 535 -20.17 14.47 -3.58
C ASP A 535 -18.85 14.91 -2.89
N GLY A 536 -17.93 15.47 -3.68
CA GLY A 536 -16.61 15.92 -3.23
C GLY A 536 -16.62 17.07 -2.21
N ASN A 537 -17.75 17.72 -1.93
CA ASN A 537 -17.82 18.79 -0.93
C ASN A 537 -17.67 18.26 0.50
N THR A 538 -18.03 16.99 0.72
CA THR A 538 -17.86 16.26 1.99
C THR A 538 -18.38 16.99 3.23
N TRP A 539 -19.48 17.76 3.10
CA TRP A 539 -19.98 18.62 4.18
C TRP A 539 -20.70 17.87 5.31
N ASN A 540 -21.27 16.68 5.03
CA ASN A 540 -21.93 15.84 6.02
C ASN A 540 -21.17 14.52 6.21
N HIS A 541 -20.38 14.44 7.28
CA HIS A 541 -19.56 13.27 7.62
C HIS A 541 -20.41 12.03 7.90
N GLU A 542 -21.52 12.18 8.63
CA GLU A 542 -22.40 11.06 8.99
C GLU A 542 -23.03 10.40 7.76
N HIS A 543 -23.42 11.21 6.77
CA HIS A 543 -23.98 10.71 5.52
C HIS A 543 -22.95 9.88 4.74
N ILE A 544 -21.70 10.35 4.67
CA ILE A 544 -20.62 9.61 4.01
C ILE A 544 -20.27 8.34 4.80
N ALA A 545 -20.28 8.39 6.12
CA ALA A 545 -20.09 7.20 6.96
C ALA A 545 -21.16 6.14 6.73
N LEU A 546 -22.42 6.53 6.49
CA LEU A 546 -23.49 5.61 6.12
C LEU A 546 -23.24 4.94 4.75
N LEU A 547 -22.75 5.70 3.76
CA LEU A 547 -22.34 5.14 2.47
C LEU A 547 -21.16 4.17 2.63
N GLY A 548 -20.17 4.54 3.45
CA GLY A 548 -19.04 3.69 3.79
C GLY A 548 -19.48 2.39 4.44
N LEU A 549 -20.43 2.46 5.39
CA LEU A 549 -21.03 1.31 6.04
C LEU A 549 -21.71 0.40 5.02
N CYS A 550 -22.57 0.95 4.16
CA CYS A 550 -23.26 0.18 3.13
C CYS A 550 -22.28 -0.52 2.17
N LEU A 551 -21.23 0.17 1.72
CA LEU A 551 -20.27 -0.34 0.74
C LEU A 551 -19.31 -1.39 1.33
N SER A 552 -19.00 -1.30 2.62
CA SER A 552 -18.07 -2.20 3.31
C SER A 552 -18.77 -3.33 4.09
N SER A 553 -20.11 -3.33 4.18
CA SER A 553 -20.88 -4.39 4.86
C SER A 553 -21.16 -5.59 3.96
N PRO A 554 -21.45 -6.78 4.54
CA PRO A 554 -21.98 -7.92 3.82
C PRO A 554 -23.23 -7.61 2.99
N ILE A 555 -23.42 -8.33 1.87
CA ILE A 555 -24.51 -8.07 0.90
C ILE A 555 -25.90 -7.87 1.55
N PRO A 556 -26.37 -8.73 2.47
CA PRO A 556 -27.70 -8.57 3.07
C PRO A 556 -27.82 -7.32 3.94
N GLU A 557 -26.76 -6.93 4.64
CA GLU A 557 -26.73 -5.73 5.49
C GLU A 557 -26.62 -4.45 4.65
N ALA A 558 -25.78 -4.49 3.62
CA ALA A 558 -25.69 -3.43 2.63
C ALA A 558 -27.05 -3.15 1.96
N HIS A 559 -27.81 -4.21 1.62
CA HIS A 559 -29.13 -4.07 1.02
C HIS A 559 -30.14 -3.36 1.92
N LYS A 560 -30.12 -3.64 3.24
CA LYS A 560 -30.97 -2.96 4.23
C LYS A 560 -30.81 -1.45 4.20
N ILE A 561 -29.62 -0.94 3.86
CA ILE A 561 -29.36 0.50 3.74
C ILE A 561 -29.67 0.98 2.32
N ALA A 562 -29.14 0.29 1.31
CA ALA A 562 -29.24 0.68 -0.09
C ALA A 562 -30.70 0.82 -0.57
N ARG A 563 -31.60 -0.08 -0.16
CA ARG A 563 -33.02 -0.09 -0.59
C ARG A 563 -33.80 1.18 -0.24
N HIS A 564 -33.35 1.96 0.73
CA HIS A 564 -34.01 3.22 1.13
C HIS A 564 -33.41 4.44 0.42
N LEU A 565 -32.17 4.36 -0.05
CA LEU A 565 -31.40 5.51 -0.54
C LEU A 565 -31.15 5.50 -2.05
N ALA A 566 -31.07 4.33 -2.70
CA ALA A 566 -30.60 4.21 -4.08
C ALA A 566 -31.37 3.19 -4.91
N ASP A 567 -31.42 3.44 -6.22
CA ASP A 567 -31.96 2.52 -7.23
C ASP A 567 -30.83 1.73 -7.92
N TYR A 568 -29.63 2.33 -8.00
CA TYR A 568 -28.44 1.72 -8.59
C TYR A 568 -27.21 1.96 -7.72
N VAL A 569 -26.26 1.03 -7.75
CA VAL A 569 -24.93 1.12 -7.13
C VAL A 569 -23.87 1.08 -8.23
N LEU A 570 -22.98 2.07 -8.25
CA LEU A 570 -21.86 2.16 -9.19
C LEU A 570 -20.55 2.00 -8.43
N VAL A 571 -19.68 1.13 -8.95
CA VAL A 571 -18.34 0.88 -8.38
C VAL A 571 -17.29 0.88 -9.50
N TRP A 572 -16.17 1.54 -9.24
CA TRP A 572 -14.97 1.49 -10.09
C TRP A 572 -14.18 0.21 -9.76
N ALA A 573 -13.86 -0.58 -10.78
CA ALA A 573 -13.18 -1.87 -10.72
C ALA A 573 -11.95 -1.92 -11.65
N GLY A 574 -11.17 -3.00 -11.61
CA GLY A 574 -10.12 -3.28 -12.60
C GLY A 574 -8.93 -2.32 -12.59
N GLY A 575 -8.72 -1.59 -11.49
CA GLY A 575 -7.76 -0.48 -11.38
C GLY A 575 -6.38 -0.86 -10.83
N GLY A 576 -6.09 -2.14 -10.61
CA GLY A 576 -4.82 -2.59 -10.05
C GLY A 576 -4.50 -1.99 -8.67
N GLY A 577 -5.53 -1.82 -7.82
CA GLY A 577 -5.41 -1.20 -6.50
C GLY A 577 -5.68 0.31 -6.45
N LYS A 578 -5.98 0.96 -7.58
CA LYS A 578 -6.52 2.34 -7.63
C LYS A 578 -8.04 2.40 -7.79
N ASP A 579 -8.69 1.25 -7.77
CA ASP A 579 -10.13 1.07 -7.81
C ASP A 579 -10.75 1.18 -6.41
N ASP A 580 -12.07 1.00 -6.30
CA ASP A 580 -12.78 1.12 -5.02
C ASP A 580 -12.37 0.06 -4.00
N VAL A 581 -11.80 -1.06 -4.46
CA VAL A 581 -11.16 -2.07 -3.60
C VAL A 581 -9.93 -1.50 -2.91
N GLY A 582 -9.12 -0.68 -3.59
CA GLY A 582 -8.00 0.02 -2.97
C GLY A 582 -8.42 1.11 -1.97
N LYS A 583 -9.61 1.68 -2.16
CA LYS A 583 -10.18 2.72 -1.29
C LYS A 583 -11.01 2.17 -0.13
N SER A 584 -11.34 0.88 -0.16
CA SER A 584 -12.30 0.25 0.78
C SER A 584 -11.89 0.38 2.25
N LYS A 585 -10.58 0.40 2.52
CA LYS A 585 -10.01 0.69 3.85
C LYS A 585 -10.47 2.03 4.42
N HIS A 586 -10.52 3.06 3.59
CA HIS A 586 -11.02 4.37 4.00
C HIS A 586 -12.53 4.35 4.24
N MET A 587 -13.28 3.62 3.41
CA MET A 587 -14.73 3.43 3.58
C MET A 587 -15.03 2.81 4.95
N ALA A 588 -14.32 1.75 5.32
CA ALA A 588 -14.48 1.06 6.60
C ALA A 588 -14.08 1.93 7.80
N ARG A 589 -12.95 2.65 7.72
CA ARG A 589 -12.51 3.58 8.78
C ARG A 589 -13.49 4.72 9.02
N ILE A 590 -14.04 5.31 7.95
CA ILE A 590 -15.03 6.39 8.06
C ILE A 590 -16.32 5.85 8.66
N ALA A 591 -16.79 4.68 8.22
CA ALA A 591 -17.96 4.01 8.79
C ALA A 591 -17.78 3.76 10.30
N ASN A 592 -16.65 3.18 10.71
CA ASN A 592 -16.36 2.85 12.11
C ASN A 592 -16.20 4.09 13.02
N SER A 593 -16.00 5.29 12.46
CA SER A 593 -15.96 6.53 13.25
C SER A 593 -17.34 6.99 13.73
N VAL A 594 -18.42 6.56 13.05
CA VAL A 594 -19.81 6.88 13.40
C VAL A 594 -20.56 5.65 13.93
N TYR A 595 -20.24 4.46 13.40
CA TYR A 595 -20.83 3.18 13.76
C TYR A 595 -19.76 2.26 14.37
N PRO A 596 -19.43 2.44 15.67
CA PRO A 596 -18.36 1.70 16.31
C PRO A 596 -18.68 0.20 16.33
N GLY A 597 -17.67 -0.62 16.02
CA GLY A 597 -17.79 -2.08 15.99
C GLY A 597 -17.94 -2.68 14.59
N HIS A 598 -18.06 -1.84 13.55
CA HIS A 598 -18.06 -2.29 12.16
C HIS A 598 -16.77 -3.03 11.77
N CYS A 599 -15.62 -2.65 12.34
CA CYS A 599 -14.37 -3.43 12.26
C CYS A 599 -14.01 -4.06 13.63
N ALA A 600 -14.95 -4.58 14.41
CA ALA A 600 -14.59 -5.13 15.74
C ALA A 600 -13.71 -6.40 15.66
N GLU A 601 -13.84 -7.19 14.59
CA GLU A 601 -13.17 -8.49 14.43
C GLU A 601 -11.76 -8.40 13.83
N GLU A 602 -11.46 -7.34 13.09
CA GLU A 602 -10.15 -7.06 12.44
C GLU A 602 -9.76 -5.61 12.71
N ASP A 603 -8.47 -5.28 12.84
CA ASP A 603 -8.06 -3.86 12.85
C ASP A 603 -8.59 -3.21 11.55
N CYS A 604 -9.25 -2.04 11.59
CA CYS A 604 -9.65 -1.33 10.35
C CYS A 604 -8.41 -0.99 9.49
N ASP A 605 -7.20 -1.09 10.04
CA ASP A 605 -5.95 -1.03 9.28
C ASP A 605 -5.67 -2.28 8.43
N ASP A 606 -6.24 -3.42 8.78
CA ASP A 606 -6.13 -4.70 8.05
C ASP A 606 -7.29 -4.94 7.08
N TYR A 607 -8.32 -4.09 7.09
CA TYR A 607 -9.41 -4.12 6.12
C TYR A 607 -8.90 -3.77 4.70
N GLY A 608 -8.80 -4.77 3.83
CA GLY A 608 -8.32 -4.60 2.46
C GLY A 608 -7.96 -5.91 1.76
N VAL A 609 -7.23 -5.80 0.65
CA VAL A 609 -6.61 -6.94 -0.04
C VAL A 609 -5.12 -6.94 0.28
N PHE A 610 -4.63 -8.02 0.85
CA PHE A 610 -3.23 -8.19 1.20
C PHE A 610 -2.35 -8.38 -0.05
N PRO A 611 -1.01 -8.17 0.04
CA PRO A 611 -0.10 -8.30 -1.10
C PRO A 611 -0.10 -9.69 -1.77
N ASP A 612 -0.53 -10.73 -1.05
CA ASP A 612 -0.73 -12.08 -1.57
C ASP A 612 -2.03 -12.24 -2.40
N GLY A 613 -2.77 -11.14 -2.60
CA GLY A 613 -4.01 -11.07 -3.37
C GLY A 613 -5.25 -11.55 -2.62
N LYS A 614 -5.12 -11.98 -1.35
CA LYS A 614 -6.25 -12.45 -0.54
C LYS A 614 -6.93 -11.28 0.18
N PRO A 615 -8.27 -11.17 0.13
CA PRO A 615 -8.99 -10.19 0.93
C PRO A 615 -8.99 -10.59 2.41
N SER A 616 -9.15 -9.62 3.30
CA SER A 616 -9.54 -9.87 4.69
C SER A 616 -10.92 -10.55 4.76
N GLN A 617 -11.28 -11.15 5.90
CA GLN A 617 -12.53 -11.91 6.00
C GLN A 617 -13.74 -11.00 5.76
N MET A 618 -13.73 -9.81 6.36
CA MET A 618 -14.78 -8.82 6.19
C MET A 618 -14.79 -8.26 4.76
N MET A 619 -13.62 -7.93 4.20
CA MET A 619 -13.52 -7.42 2.83
C MET A 619 -14.08 -8.44 1.82
N GLY A 620 -13.79 -9.73 1.99
CA GLY A 620 -14.26 -10.79 1.10
C GLY A 620 -15.79 -10.92 1.05
N GLN A 621 -16.49 -10.51 2.10
CA GLN A 621 -17.96 -10.55 2.19
C GLN A 621 -18.61 -9.22 1.78
N SER A 622 -17.84 -8.14 1.69
CA SER A 622 -18.35 -6.79 1.43
C SER A 622 -19.01 -6.62 0.06
N LEU A 623 -19.95 -5.68 -0.04
CA LEU A 623 -20.61 -5.31 -1.30
C LEU A 623 -19.62 -4.85 -2.37
N VAL A 624 -18.66 -3.97 -2.01
CA VAL A 624 -17.65 -3.45 -2.95
C VAL A 624 -16.77 -4.56 -3.52
N TYR A 625 -16.29 -5.48 -2.68
CA TYR A 625 -15.45 -6.59 -3.17
C TYR A 625 -16.24 -7.54 -4.07
N SER A 626 -17.47 -7.88 -3.65
CA SER A 626 -18.34 -8.79 -4.39
C SER A 626 -18.66 -8.25 -5.78
N LEU A 627 -19.01 -6.97 -5.88
CA LEU A 627 -19.32 -6.33 -7.16
C LEU A 627 -18.09 -6.17 -8.05
N CYS A 628 -16.91 -5.89 -7.50
CA CYS A 628 -15.67 -5.76 -8.28
C CYS A 628 -15.17 -7.08 -8.87
N ARG A 629 -15.35 -8.20 -8.16
CA ARG A 629 -14.72 -9.49 -8.51
C ARG A 629 -15.58 -10.35 -9.41
N ALA A 630 -16.87 -10.48 -9.10
CA ALA A 630 -17.76 -11.42 -9.77
C ALA A 630 -19.04 -10.71 -10.24
N LYS A 631 -19.69 -11.32 -11.23
CA LYS A 631 -21.04 -10.91 -11.63
C LYS A 631 -21.97 -11.16 -10.46
N LEU A 632 -22.67 -10.11 -10.04
CA LEU A 632 -23.54 -10.15 -8.88
C LEU A 632 -24.99 -10.38 -9.34
N GLU A 633 -25.47 -11.61 -9.17
CA GLU A 633 -26.85 -12.02 -9.46
C GLU A 633 -27.46 -12.69 -8.23
N GLY A 634 -28.44 -12.03 -7.62
CA GLY A 634 -29.09 -12.55 -6.42
C GLY A 634 -30.39 -11.81 -6.08
N GLN A 635 -30.94 -12.09 -4.89
CA GLN A 635 -32.21 -11.51 -4.43
C GLN A 635 -32.11 -10.02 -4.06
N PHE A 636 -30.91 -9.52 -3.78
CA PHE A 636 -30.70 -8.16 -3.26
C PHE A 636 -30.27 -7.16 -4.34
N PHE A 637 -29.41 -7.59 -5.26
CA PHE A 637 -28.84 -6.73 -6.30
C PHE A 637 -28.68 -7.54 -7.59
N GLN A 638 -28.75 -6.84 -8.72
CA GLN A 638 -28.59 -7.41 -10.05
C GLN A 638 -27.60 -6.57 -10.88
N GLU A 639 -26.50 -7.15 -11.32
CA GLU A 639 -25.56 -6.47 -12.24
C GLU A 639 -26.25 -6.18 -13.59
N VAL A 640 -26.28 -4.91 -13.98
CA VAL A 640 -26.98 -4.43 -15.19
C VAL A 640 -26.03 -3.90 -16.26
N TYR A 641 -24.81 -3.51 -15.89
CA TYR A 641 -23.82 -3.00 -16.83
C TYR A 641 -22.40 -3.28 -16.36
N VAL A 642 -21.55 -3.66 -17.32
CA VAL A 642 -20.10 -3.81 -17.14
C VAL A 642 -19.42 -3.16 -18.34
N SER A 643 -18.44 -2.29 -18.09
CA SER A 643 -17.68 -1.64 -19.16
C SER A 643 -16.77 -2.62 -19.91
N ALA A 644 -16.36 -2.28 -21.13
CA ALA A 644 -15.58 -3.17 -22.01
C ALA A 644 -14.28 -3.69 -21.35
N ASN A 645 -13.55 -2.85 -20.62
CA ASN A 645 -12.34 -3.23 -19.89
C ASN A 645 -12.61 -3.56 -18.41
N ARG A 646 -13.89 -3.78 -18.04
CA ARG A 646 -14.36 -4.09 -16.67
C ARG A 646 -13.90 -3.08 -15.62
N ARG A 647 -13.75 -1.82 -16.02
CA ARG A 647 -13.36 -0.70 -15.14
C ARG A 647 -14.51 -0.08 -14.36
N VAL A 648 -15.73 -0.23 -14.85
CA VAL A 648 -16.94 0.20 -14.15
C VAL A 648 -17.96 -0.91 -14.17
N ARG A 649 -18.62 -1.10 -13.03
CA ARG A 649 -19.74 -2.02 -12.87
C ARG A 649 -20.89 -1.30 -12.20
N ILE A 650 -22.10 -1.58 -12.68
CA ILE A 650 -23.33 -0.99 -12.17
C ILE A 650 -24.29 -2.13 -11.81
N ALA A 651 -24.78 -2.11 -10.58
CA ALA A 651 -25.82 -3.01 -10.10
C ALA A 651 -27.10 -2.26 -9.79
N ARG A 652 -28.25 -2.85 -10.14
CA ARG A 652 -29.57 -2.40 -9.73
C ARG A 652 -29.89 -2.95 -8.34
N VAL A 653 -30.45 -2.10 -7.48
CA VAL A 653 -30.97 -2.50 -6.16
C VAL A 653 -32.37 -3.08 -6.34
N LEU A 654 -32.61 -4.28 -5.80
CA LEU A 654 -33.92 -4.93 -5.84
C LEU A 654 -34.74 -4.53 -4.60
N GLU A 655 -36.07 -4.59 -4.69
CA GLU A 655 -36.99 -4.26 -3.58
C GLU A 655 -36.79 -2.87 -2.93
N VAL A 656 -36.54 -1.85 -3.75
CA VAL A 656 -36.42 -0.45 -3.29
C VAL A 656 -37.70 0.00 -2.57
N SER A 657 -37.57 0.61 -1.38
CA SER A 657 -38.70 1.08 -0.57
C SER A 657 -39.44 2.24 -1.24
N SER A 658 -40.69 2.00 -1.63
CA SER A 658 -41.59 3.03 -2.15
C SER A 658 -41.96 4.06 -1.08
N GLY A 659 -42.10 3.64 0.18
CA GLY A 659 -42.37 4.53 1.32
C GLY A 659 -41.25 5.55 1.54
N SER A 660 -40.00 5.09 1.57
CA SER A 660 -38.84 5.98 1.69
C SER A 660 -38.67 6.91 0.49
N ARG A 661 -38.98 6.44 -0.73
CA ARG A 661 -38.97 7.27 -1.95
C ARG A 661 -40.05 8.35 -1.90
N ALA A 662 -41.28 8.00 -1.51
CA ALA A 662 -42.37 8.96 -1.38
C ALA A 662 -42.07 10.00 -0.29
N TRP A 663 -41.50 9.58 0.83
CA TRP A 663 -41.14 10.46 1.93
C TRP A 663 -40.10 11.52 1.52
N ALA A 664 -39.02 11.12 0.83
CA ALA A 664 -38.00 12.06 0.37
C ALA A 664 -38.47 12.95 -0.80
N GLY A 665 -39.45 12.46 -1.56
CA GLY A 665 -40.09 13.23 -2.63
C GLY A 665 -40.90 14.42 -2.12
N ASP A 666 -41.47 14.34 -0.91
CA ASP A 666 -42.32 15.39 -0.32
C ASP A 666 -41.50 16.66 0.00
N PRO A 667 -41.82 17.81 -0.63
CA PRO A 667 -41.14 19.07 -0.36
C PRO A 667 -41.19 19.52 1.10
N ARG A 668 -42.19 19.11 1.87
CA ARG A 668 -42.35 19.46 3.30
C ARG A 668 -41.25 18.88 4.19
N ASN A 669 -40.63 17.78 3.75
CA ASN A 669 -39.57 17.09 4.49
C ASN A 669 -38.17 17.68 4.18
N ARG A 670 -38.08 18.58 3.21
CA ARG A 670 -36.84 19.29 2.85
C ARG A 670 -36.61 20.45 3.82
N ARG A 671 -36.13 20.15 5.03
CA ARG A 671 -35.74 21.18 6.01
C ARG A 671 -34.37 21.77 5.69
N CYS A 672 -34.35 22.74 4.78
CA CYS A 672 -33.19 23.60 4.56
C CYS A 672 -33.65 25.06 4.42
N ASP A 673 -33.00 25.95 5.15
CA ASP A 673 -33.11 27.40 5.02
C ASP A 673 -32.06 27.89 4.02
N ALA A 674 -32.52 28.52 2.93
CA ALA A 674 -31.66 29.06 1.87
C ALA A 674 -30.68 30.15 2.36
N GLY A 675 -30.79 30.61 3.61
CA GLY A 675 -29.90 31.58 4.25
C GLY A 675 -28.73 30.96 5.03
N GLY A 676 -28.69 29.64 5.22
CA GLY A 676 -27.61 28.94 5.93
C GLY A 676 -26.59 28.28 4.99
N TRP A 677 -25.36 28.06 5.48
CA TRP A 677 -24.36 27.21 4.82
C TRP A 677 -24.66 25.71 5.05
N PHE A 678 -25.31 25.38 6.17
CA PHE A 678 -25.52 24.02 6.63
C PHE A 678 -27.00 23.65 6.53
N CYS A 679 -27.31 22.57 5.81
CA CYS A 679 -28.64 21.97 5.87
C CYS A 679 -28.57 20.72 6.76
N PRO A 680 -29.16 20.69 7.96
CA PRO A 680 -29.18 19.47 8.78
C PRO A 680 -29.90 18.31 8.06
N GLY A 681 -30.85 18.66 7.18
CA GLY A 681 -31.69 17.74 6.42
C GLY A 681 -32.48 16.77 7.30
N GLN A 682 -33.24 15.88 6.68
CA GLN A 682 -34.01 14.84 7.37
C GLN A 682 -33.96 13.54 6.56
N TYR A 683 -33.92 12.41 7.26
CA TYR A 683 -33.90 11.08 6.67
C TYR A 683 -35.28 10.41 6.75
N PRO A 684 -35.59 9.47 5.84
CA PRO A 684 -36.80 8.66 5.92
C PRO A 684 -36.91 7.98 7.29
N PRO A 685 -38.11 7.93 7.92
CA PRO A 685 -38.30 7.33 9.24
C PRO A 685 -37.83 5.88 9.33
N GLU A 686 -38.02 5.11 8.27
CA GLU A 686 -37.56 3.72 8.13
C GLU A 686 -36.02 3.60 8.26
N LEU A 687 -35.28 4.65 7.91
CA LEU A 687 -33.82 4.71 8.04
C LEU A 687 -33.40 5.25 9.43
N LEU A 688 -34.28 5.99 10.13
CA LEU A 688 -34.03 6.50 11.48
C LEU A 688 -33.89 5.39 12.53
N GLU A 689 -34.53 4.23 12.33
CA GLU A 689 -34.36 3.08 13.22
C GLU A 689 -32.91 2.56 13.23
N LEU A 690 -32.19 2.65 12.11
CA LEU A 690 -30.74 2.35 12.02
C LEU A 690 -29.88 3.43 12.68
N PHE A 691 -30.37 4.66 12.73
CA PHE A 691 -29.70 5.80 13.37
C PHE A 691 -29.95 5.89 14.89
N ASN A 692 -30.92 5.16 15.45
CA ASN A 692 -31.18 5.15 16.90
C ASN A 692 -30.13 4.38 17.71
N ASN A 693 -29.24 3.64 17.06
CA ASN A 693 -28.05 3.03 17.65
C ASN A 693 -26.80 3.94 17.59
N LYS A 694 -26.99 5.26 17.35
CA LYS A 694 -25.90 6.24 17.37
C LYS A 694 -25.42 6.50 18.80
N THR A 695 -24.11 6.56 18.97
CA THR A 695 -23.49 7.23 20.10
C THR A 695 -23.72 8.74 20.00
N THR A 696 -23.95 9.38 21.14
CA THR A 696 -24.02 10.84 21.26
C THR A 696 -22.69 11.50 20.85
N ALA A 697 -22.71 12.78 20.47
CA ALA A 697 -21.50 13.52 20.07
C ALA A 697 -20.37 13.48 21.13
N GLN A 698 -20.73 13.27 22.40
CA GLN A 698 -19.82 13.14 23.52
C GLN A 698 -19.18 11.74 23.57
N GLU A 699 -19.96 10.68 23.36
CA GLU A 699 -19.47 9.30 23.24
C GLU A 699 -18.62 9.09 21.97
N ALA A 700 -18.90 9.81 20.88
CA ALA A 700 -18.05 9.82 19.68
C ALA A 700 -16.68 10.46 19.98
N LEU A 701 -16.65 11.52 20.81
CA LEU A 701 -15.41 12.17 21.25
C LEU A 701 -14.61 11.27 22.20
N GLU A 702 -15.27 10.60 23.15
CA GLU A 702 -14.66 9.61 24.05
C GLU A 702 -14.15 8.38 23.29
N TYR A 703 -14.89 7.89 22.29
CA TYR A 703 -14.43 6.82 21.41
C TYR A 703 -13.24 7.27 20.56
N GLN A 704 -13.21 8.54 20.13
CA GLN A 704 -12.11 9.11 19.37
C GLN A 704 -10.86 9.26 20.23
N GLU A 705 -10.98 9.72 21.49
CA GLU A 705 -9.89 9.72 22.47
C GLU A 705 -9.42 8.29 22.76
N ALA A 706 -10.33 7.32 22.93
CA ALA A 706 -9.99 5.91 23.14
C ALA A 706 -9.42 5.23 21.88
N TYR A 707 -9.75 5.71 20.67
CA TYR A 707 -9.19 5.26 19.40
C TYR A 707 -7.80 5.86 19.17
N GLU A 708 -7.61 7.14 19.49
CA GLU A 708 -6.29 7.79 19.48
C GLU A 708 -5.37 7.17 20.51
N GLU A 709 -5.85 6.89 21.71
CA GLU A 709 -5.09 6.19 22.75
C GLU A 709 -4.79 4.74 22.35
N ARG A 710 -5.74 4.03 21.70
CA ARG A 710 -5.46 2.71 21.09
C ARG A 710 -4.45 2.81 19.95
N CYS A 711 -4.56 3.78 19.07
CA CYS A 711 -3.62 4.00 17.97
C CYS A 711 -2.23 4.35 18.49
N GLN A 712 -2.13 5.13 19.58
CA GLN A 712 -0.88 5.47 20.24
C GLN A 712 -0.29 4.26 20.96
N ARG A 713 -1.10 3.48 21.68
CA ARG A 713 -0.69 2.19 22.27
C ARG A 713 -0.28 1.18 21.19
N GLN A 714 -0.96 1.16 20.05
CA GLN A 714 -0.65 0.32 18.90
C GLN A 714 0.59 0.81 18.12
N GLN A 715 0.84 2.12 18.07
CA GLN A 715 2.09 2.69 17.53
C GLN A 715 3.26 2.43 18.48
N ALA A 716 3.02 2.44 19.79
CA ALA A 716 3.98 2.01 20.80
C ALA A 716 4.20 0.49 20.79
N SER A 717 3.22 -0.30 20.33
CA SER A 717 3.33 -1.75 20.14
C SER A 717 3.77 -2.15 18.73
N LYS A 718 3.98 -1.20 17.81
CA LYS A 718 4.63 -1.50 16.53
C LYS A 718 6.11 -1.76 16.80
N PRO A 719 6.68 -2.86 16.29
CA PRO A 719 8.10 -3.10 16.44
C PRO A 719 8.87 -1.90 15.87
N ALA A 720 9.88 -1.44 16.61
CA ALA A 720 10.73 -0.32 16.22
C ALA A 720 11.26 -0.52 14.79
N PRO A 721 11.47 0.55 14.01
CA PRO A 721 12.14 0.42 12.73
C PRO A 721 13.51 -0.24 12.91
N ASN A 722 13.97 -0.94 11.88
CA ASN A 722 15.29 -1.56 11.87
C ASN A 722 16.37 -0.49 12.08
N GLY A 723 17.35 -0.78 12.95
CA GLY A 723 18.42 0.14 13.29
C GLY A 723 19.33 0.47 12.10
N PRO A 724 20.15 1.53 12.19
CA PRO A 724 21.15 1.83 11.17
C PRO A 724 22.28 0.79 11.17
N ASN A 725 22.97 0.62 10.02
CA ASN A 725 24.13 -0.26 9.83
C ASN A 725 23.85 -1.78 9.98
N LEU A 726 22.76 -2.27 9.41
CA LEU A 726 22.44 -3.70 9.39
C LEU A 726 22.96 -4.39 8.11
N PRO A 727 23.26 -5.70 8.16
CA PRO A 727 23.64 -6.49 6.98
C PRO A 727 22.57 -6.47 5.90
N GLU A 728 22.96 -6.50 4.63
CA GLU A 728 22.02 -6.59 3.51
C GLU A 728 21.35 -7.99 3.45
N GLY A 729 20.10 -8.05 2.99
CA GLY A 729 19.40 -9.31 2.75
C GLY A 729 17.87 -9.25 2.88
N SER A 730 17.18 -10.33 2.51
CA SER A 730 15.71 -10.39 2.38
C SER A 730 14.94 -10.27 3.72
N TYR A 731 15.63 -10.42 4.85
CA TYR A 731 15.03 -10.20 6.17
C TYR A 731 14.64 -8.73 6.42
N LEU A 732 15.27 -7.76 5.74
CA LEU A 732 14.93 -6.34 5.88
C LEU A 732 13.49 -6.02 5.46
N ASP A 733 12.94 -6.79 4.52
CA ASP A 733 11.57 -6.64 4.03
C ASP A 733 10.54 -7.42 4.87
N SER A 734 10.99 -8.40 5.66
CA SER A 734 10.13 -9.39 6.33
C SER A 734 10.26 -9.43 7.86
N CYS A 735 11.24 -8.72 8.43
CA CYS A 735 11.47 -8.58 9.87
C CYS A 735 11.53 -7.12 10.33
N ARG A 736 11.11 -6.83 11.56
CA ARG A 736 11.14 -5.51 12.20
C ARG A 736 11.75 -5.53 13.61
N GLY A 737 12.26 -4.39 14.05
CA GLY A 737 12.98 -4.21 15.31
C GLY A 737 14.31 -4.96 15.32
N CYS A 738 15.06 -4.89 14.22
CA CYS A 738 16.37 -5.50 14.08
C CYS A 738 17.49 -4.56 14.59
N SER A 739 18.39 -5.07 15.42
CA SER A 739 19.57 -4.36 15.94
C SER A 739 20.77 -5.30 16.07
N LEU A 740 21.98 -4.75 15.99
CA LEU A 740 23.23 -5.47 16.25
C LEU A 740 23.62 -5.34 17.73
N GLU A 741 23.67 -6.45 18.43
CA GLU A 741 24.25 -6.53 19.77
C GLU A 741 25.76 -6.81 19.66
N PRO A 742 26.63 -5.91 20.17
CA PRO A 742 28.07 -6.12 20.14
C PRO A 742 28.48 -7.24 21.10
N ARG A 743 29.42 -8.09 20.64
CA ARG A 743 30.01 -9.16 21.44
C ARG A 743 31.54 -9.04 21.42
N PRO A 744 32.22 -9.26 22.56
CA PRO A 744 33.68 -9.20 22.59
C PRO A 744 34.27 -10.30 21.69
N ALA A 745 35.11 -9.89 20.73
CA ALA A 745 35.82 -10.72 19.75
C ALA A 745 34.99 -11.32 18.57
N SER A 746 33.88 -10.69 18.16
CA SER A 746 33.01 -11.16 17.04
C SER A 746 32.38 -10.01 16.24
N ALA A 747 31.81 -10.31 15.07
CA ALA A 747 31.11 -9.37 14.17
C ALA A 747 29.74 -8.89 14.71
N GLY A 748 29.31 -9.40 15.88
CA GLY A 748 28.06 -9.04 16.56
C GLY A 748 26.90 -9.99 16.27
N ARG A 749 25.86 -9.92 17.11
CA ARG A 749 24.62 -10.71 16.97
C ARG A 749 23.52 -9.83 16.39
N LEU A 750 22.95 -10.24 15.27
CA LEU A 750 21.75 -9.61 14.71
C LEU A 750 20.52 -10.15 15.46
N VAL A 751 19.77 -9.27 16.13
CA VAL A 751 18.55 -9.62 16.86
C VAL A 751 17.39 -8.87 16.25
N CYS A 752 16.34 -9.58 15.84
CA CYS A 752 15.11 -9.01 15.31
C CYS A 752 13.93 -9.37 16.20
N SER A 753 13.18 -8.35 16.64
CA SER A 753 12.04 -8.55 17.53
C SER A 753 10.87 -9.27 16.85
N HIS A 754 10.58 -9.00 15.58
CA HIS A 754 9.38 -9.48 14.89
C HIS A 754 9.71 -9.92 13.45
N CYS A 755 9.90 -11.21 13.23
CA CYS A 755 10.03 -11.80 11.89
C CYS A 755 8.72 -12.48 11.48
N ARG A 756 8.21 -12.15 10.28
CA ARG A 756 6.89 -12.60 9.80
C ARG A 756 7.00 -13.70 8.75
N LEU A 757 6.02 -14.59 8.77
CA LEU A 757 5.71 -15.63 7.77
C LEU A 757 4.42 -15.22 7.02
N PRO A 758 4.21 -15.66 5.77
CA PRO A 758 2.91 -15.59 5.14
C PRO A 758 1.91 -16.50 5.89
N GLY A 759 0.98 -15.91 6.65
CA GLY A 759 -0.13 -16.63 7.28
C GLY A 759 0.07 -17.14 8.72
N SER A 760 1.09 -16.70 9.47
CA SER A 760 1.29 -17.09 10.87
C SER A 760 1.81 -15.94 11.77
N PRO A 761 1.67 -16.03 13.11
CA PRO A 761 2.08 -14.96 14.03
C PRO A 761 3.58 -14.69 14.01
N SER A 762 3.98 -13.43 14.17
CA SER A 762 5.37 -12.99 14.17
C SER A 762 6.14 -13.58 15.37
N MET A 763 7.39 -13.97 15.15
CA MET A 763 8.27 -14.49 16.21
C MET A 763 9.60 -13.73 16.26
N PRO A 764 10.23 -13.60 17.44
CA PRO A 764 11.58 -13.06 17.56
C PRO A 764 12.62 -14.04 16.99
N SER A 765 13.65 -13.51 16.34
CA SER A 765 14.74 -14.30 15.74
C SER A 765 16.10 -13.62 15.91
N TRP A 766 17.16 -14.41 15.97
CA TRP A 766 18.53 -13.91 16.11
C TRP A 766 19.52 -14.75 15.29
N LEU A 767 20.62 -14.13 14.85
CA LEU A 767 21.69 -14.76 14.06
C LEU A 767 23.05 -14.16 14.45
N ASP A 768 24.02 -15.02 14.73
CA ASP A 768 25.41 -14.63 15.00
C ASP A 768 26.16 -14.45 13.67
N LEU A 769 26.81 -13.30 13.45
CA LEU A 769 27.34 -12.91 12.14
C LEU A 769 28.74 -13.45 11.81
N ASP A 770 29.37 -14.18 12.73
CA ASP A 770 30.78 -14.60 12.63
C ASP A 770 31.10 -15.55 11.46
N GLU A 771 30.09 -16.21 10.89
CA GLU A 771 30.24 -17.12 9.74
C GLU A 771 29.42 -16.68 8.50
N CYS A 772 28.89 -15.45 8.48
CA CYS A 772 27.93 -14.99 7.47
C CYS A 772 28.64 -14.16 6.36
N PRO A 773 28.76 -14.64 5.11
CA PRO A 773 29.68 -14.02 4.15
C PRO A 773 29.14 -12.76 3.46
N LEU A 774 27.83 -12.68 3.17
CA LEU A 774 27.28 -11.63 2.28
C LEU A 774 25.85 -11.19 2.61
N HIS A 775 24.85 -12.09 2.65
CA HIS A 775 23.43 -11.74 2.83
C HIS A 775 22.72 -12.59 3.89
N VAL A 776 21.83 -11.95 4.66
CA VAL A 776 20.98 -12.60 5.68
C VAL A 776 19.57 -12.78 5.13
N ASN A 777 19.00 -13.98 5.25
CA ASN A 777 17.65 -14.28 4.78
C ASN A 777 16.73 -14.65 5.93
N ASN A 778 15.44 -14.32 5.80
CA ASN A 778 14.41 -14.81 6.71
C ASN A 778 13.77 -16.06 6.09
N ILE A 779 14.16 -17.24 6.58
CA ILE A 779 13.62 -18.53 6.17
C ILE A 779 12.69 -19.01 7.28
N GLN A 780 11.40 -19.05 6.98
CA GLN A 780 10.36 -19.53 7.90
C GLN A 780 10.31 -18.83 9.27
N GLY A 781 10.58 -17.53 9.32
CA GLY A 781 10.59 -16.76 10.57
C GLY A 781 11.91 -16.87 11.34
N ARG A 782 12.94 -17.51 10.76
CA ARG A 782 14.30 -17.58 11.31
C ARG A 782 15.31 -16.90 10.37
N LEU A 783 16.22 -16.13 10.96
CA LEU A 783 17.35 -15.53 10.25
C LEU A 783 18.41 -16.61 9.93
N GLU A 784 18.78 -16.76 8.66
CA GLU A 784 19.79 -17.70 8.19
C GLU A 784 20.76 -17.03 7.19
N CYS A 785 22.01 -17.50 7.14
CA CYS A 785 23.06 -16.99 6.24
C CYS A 785 22.98 -17.60 4.84
N GLU A 786 23.28 -16.82 3.79
CA GLU A 786 23.49 -17.35 2.45
C GLU A 786 24.86 -18.09 2.33
N PRO A 787 24.92 -19.31 1.76
CA PRO A 787 26.16 -20.08 1.69
C PRO A 787 27.13 -19.57 0.61
N LYS A 788 28.46 -19.69 0.87
CA LYS A 788 29.53 -19.31 -0.08
C LYS A 788 29.43 -20.10 -1.40
N PRO A 789 29.81 -19.51 -2.55
CA PRO A 789 29.91 -20.23 -3.83
C PRO A 789 31.01 -21.32 -3.80
N ASN A 790 30.92 -22.28 -4.73
CA ASN A 790 31.91 -23.36 -4.88
C ASN A 790 33.23 -22.82 -5.45
N GLU A 791 34.37 -23.35 -4.98
CA GLU A 791 35.68 -23.00 -5.54
C GLU A 791 35.81 -23.49 -7.01
N PRO A 792 36.56 -22.77 -7.86
CA PRO A 792 36.66 -23.09 -9.29
C PRO A 792 37.36 -24.43 -9.58
N ASP A 793 38.34 -24.85 -8.77
CA ASP A 793 39.19 -26.03 -9.00
C ASP A 793 38.73 -27.30 -8.25
N ILE A 794 37.42 -27.56 -8.20
CA ILE A 794 36.87 -28.81 -7.63
C ILE A 794 36.61 -29.85 -8.74
N PRO A 795 36.54 -31.17 -8.48
CA PRO A 795 36.26 -32.18 -9.51
C PRO A 795 34.84 -32.08 -10.10
N GLU A 796 34.66 -32.50 -11.35
CA GLU A 796 33.35 -32.51 -12.03
C GLU A 796 32.44 -33.60 -11.46
N GLY A 797 31.13 -33.33 -11.39
CA GLY A 797 30.14 -34.27 -10.86
C GLY A 797 28.77 -33.64 -10.62
N GLY A 798 27.74 -34.48 -10.54
CA GLY A 798 26.34 -34.06 -10.34
C GLY A 798 26.06 -33.36 -9.02
N TYR A 799 26.93 -33.52 -8.01
CA TYR A 799 26.83 -32.83 -6.72
C TYR A 799 26.89 -31.29 -6.83
N ARG A 800 27.53 -30.73 -7.87
CA ARG A 800 27.73 -29.28 -8.02
C ARG A 800 26.42 -28.49 -8.12
N GLN A 801 25.32 -29.12 -8.54
CA GLN A 801 24.00 -28.50 -8.65
C GLN A 801 23.25 -28.47 -7.31
N SER A 802 23.59 -29.36 -6.37
CA SER A 802 22.85 -29.57 -5.12
C SER A 802 23.69 -29.34 -3.86
N CYS A 803 25.00 -29.10 -4.00
CA CYS A 803 25.91 -28.72 -2.92
C CYS A 803 26.55 -27.35 -3.18
N ARG A 804 26.64 -26.51 -2.13
CA ARG A 804 27.31 -25.20 -2.15
C ARG A 804 28.41 -25.09 -1.08
N GLY A 805 29.35 -24.17 -1.31
CA GLY A 805 30.52 -23.94 -0.48
C GLY A 805 31.43 -25.18 -0.40
N CYS A 806 31.72 -25.78 -1.56
CA CYS A 806 32.64 -26.89 -1.73
C CYS A 806 34.07 -26.41 -2.01
N SER A 807 35.05 -26.96 -1.28
CA SER A 807 36.48 -26.77 -1.50
C SER A 807 37.23 -28.10 -1.48
N SER A 808 38.27 -28.22 -2.30
CA SER A 808 39.13 -29.42 -2.38
C SER A 808 40.46 -29.11 -1.72
N ALA A 809 40.75 -29.75 -0.60
CA ALA A 809 42.03 -29.60 0.10
C ALA A 809 42.58 -30.97 0.49
N GLU A 810 43.87 -31.21 0.22
CA GLU A 810 44.58 -32.46 0.60
C GLU A 810 43.93 -33.75 0.04
N GLY A 811 43.31 -33.68 -1.15
CA GLY A 811 42.65 -34.84 -1.77
C GLY A 811 41.29 -35.18 -1.16
N VAL A 812 40.74 -34.32 -0.31
CA VAL A 812 39.38 -34.45 0.25
C VAL A 812 38.53 -33.25 -0.20
N LEU A 813 37.40 -33.54 -0.83
CA LEU A 813 36.40 -32.54 -1.17
C LEU A 813 35.47 -32.34 0.03
N ARG A 814 35.38 -31.11 0.54
CA ARG A 814 34.52 -30.73 1.67
C ARG A 814 33.48 -29.71 1.20
N CYS A 815 32.21 -30.01 1.40
CA CYS A 815 31.08 -29.15 1.08
C CYS A 815 30.34 -28.74 2.35
N SER A 816 30.04 -27.45 2.48
CA SER A 816 29.36 -26.90 3.65
C SER A 816 27.83 -27.06 3.60
N HIS A 817 27.22 -27.03 2.42
CA HIS A 817 25.77 -27.03 2.25
C HIS A 817 25.32 -27.98 1.13
N CYS A 818 25.19 -29.27 1.42
CA CYS A 818 24.59 -30.25 0.53
C CYS A 818 23.10 -30.43 0.85
N ALA A 819 22.24 -30.24 -0.15
CA ALA A 819 20.80 -30.33 0.00
C ALA A 819 20.34 -31.77 0.26
N THR A 820 19.44 -31.94 1.23
CA THR A 820 18.69 -33.17 1.51
C THR A 820 17.33 -33.13 0.80
N ALA A 821 16.70 -34.29 0.60
CA ALA A 821 15.36 -34.44 0.04
C ALA A 821 14.28 -33.72 0.87
N GLY A 822 14.54 -33.50 2.17
CA GLY A 822 13.68 -32.74 3.09
C GLY A 822 13.95 -31.22 3.13
N GLY A 823 14.79 -30.68 2.24
CA GLY A 823 15.07 -29.24 2.15
C GLY A 823 16.04 -28.68 3.20
N ARG A 824 16.66 -29.53 4.02
CA ARG A 824 17.73 -29.14 4.97
C ARG A 824 19.10 -29.28 4.31
N ASN A 825 20.08 -28.48 4.76
CA ASN A 825 21.46 -28.58 4.30
C ASN A 825 22.32 -29.37 5.30
N ARG A 826 23.21 -30.23 4.79
CA ARG A 826 24.20 -30.98 5.58
C ARG A 826 25.62 -30.71 5.09
N ARG A 827 26.58 -30.73 6.02
CA ARG A 827 28.02 -30.72 5.68
C ARG A 827 28.42 -32.13 5.26
N SER A 828 29.16 -32.25 4.16
CA SER A 828 29.62 -33.53 3.63
C SER A 828 31.07 -33.44 3.17
N ALA A 829 31.81 -34.53 3.33
CA ALA A 829 33.18 -34.65 2.86
C ALA A 829 33.41 -36.00 2.17
N PHE A 830 34.21 -36.03 1.11
CA PHE A 830 34.55 -37.24 0.37
C PHE A 830 36.03 -37.27 -0.04
N GLU A 831 36.68 -38.41 0.11
CA GLU A 831 38.09 -38.60 -0.25
C GLU A 831 38.21 -38.95 -1.75
N LEU A 832 38.81 -38.04 -2.54
CA LEU A 832 38.80 -38.10 -4.00
C LEU A 832 39.50 -39.33 -4.57
N ARG A 833 40.51 -39.87 -3.87
CA ARG A 833 41.23 -41.09 -4.28
C ARG A 833 40.33 -42.32 -4.37
N ARG A 834 39.18 -42.32 -3.68
CA ARG A 834 38.22 -43.42 -3.68
C ARG A 834 37.26 -43.40 -4.87
N CYS A 835 37.30 -42.35 -5.70
CA CYS A 835 36.48 -42.20 -6.90
C CYS A 835 37.35 -41.86 -8.12
N PRO A 836 38.19 -42.79 -8.60
CA PRO A 836 38.96 -42.59 -9.82
C PRO A 836 38.06 -42.65 -11.06
N GLU A 837 38.47 -42.01 -12.16
CA GLU A 837 37.76 -42.12 -13.44
C GLU A 837 37.64 -43.60 -13.88
N PRO A 838 36.46 -44.06 -14.35
CA PRO A 838 35.29 -43.29 -14.82
C PRO A 838 34.24 -42.93 -13.74
N GLY A 839 34.54 -43.09 -12.45
CA GLY A 839 33.60 -42.75 -11.36
C GLY A 839 33.33 -41.24 -11.24
N MET A 840 32.08 -40.86 -10.98
CA MET A 840 31.64 -39.47 -10.77
C MET A 840 31.02 -39.27 -9.38
N LEU A 841 31.21 -38.08 -8.81
CA LEU A 841 30.64 -37.72 -7.52
C LEU A 841 29.20 -37.17 -7.64
N GLU A 842 28.33 -37.64 -6.76
CA GLU A 842 26.93 -37.24 -6.65
C GLU A 842 26.52 -36.97 -5.21
N ASN A 843 25.50 -36.13 -5.02
CA ASN A 843 24.88 -35.87 -3.72
C ASN A 843 23.70 -36.82 -3.51
N GLN A 844 23.83 -37.75 -2.57
CA GLN A 844 22.76 -38.63 -2.11
C GLN A 844 22.24 -38.14 -0.76
N ASP A 845 21.11 -37.43 -0.78
CA ASP A 845 20.40 -36.93 0.41
C ASP A 845 21.30 -36.19 1.42
N GLY A 846 22.12 -35.27 0.92
CA GLY A 846 23.04 -34.46 1.73
C GLY A 846 24.40 -35.10 1.99
N VAL A 847 24.69 -36.28 1.45
CA VAL A 847 25.98 -36.99 1.56
C VAL A 847 26.61 -37.20 0.19
N LEU A 848 27.87 -36.82 0.04
CA LEU A 848 28.65 -37.03 -1.18
C LEU A 848 28.98 -38.52 -1.33
N SER A 849 28.75 -39.05 -2.54
CA SER A 849 28.95 -40.46 -2.89
C SER A 849 29.53 -40.59 -4.29
N CYS A 850 30.26 -41.67 -4.57
CA CYS A 850 30.82 -41.96 -5.88
C CYS A 850 29.97 -43.02 -6.60
N ARG A 851 29.72 -42.82 -7.90
CA ARG A 851 29.02 -43.78 -8.76
C ARG A 851 29.74 -43.97 -10.09
N GLY A 852 29.58 -45.15 -10.69
CA GLY A 852 30.10 -45.46 -12.02
C GLY A 852 31.43 -46.21 -12.04
N LEU A 853 31.86 -46.80 -10.93
CA LEU A 853 33.04 -47.68 -10.92
C LEU A 853 32.69 -49.05 -11.52
N ILE A 854 33.50 -49.50 -12.47
CA ILE A 854 33.27 -50.74 -13.22
C ILE A 854 33.79 -51.94 -12.42
N HIS A 855 33.04 -53.05 -12.43
CA HIS A 855 33.45 -54.32 -11.82
C HIS A 855 34.44 -55.09 -12.72
N SER A 856 35.34 -55.87 -12.14
CA SER A 856 36.14 -56.83 -12.90
C SER A 856 35.25 -57.94 -13.49
N ALA A 857 35.61 -58.46 -14.67
CA ALA A 857 34.82 -59.47 -15.39
C ALA A 857 34.69 -60.82 -14.64
N GLU A 858 35.58 -61.07 -13.66
CA GLU A 858 35.66 -62.33 -12.90
C GLU A 858 34.82 -62.34 -11.61
N VAL A 859 33.99 -61.32 -11.40
CA VAL A 859 33.22 -61.13 -10.17
C VAL A 859 31.92 -61.95 -10.21
N PRO A 860 31.60 -62.76 -9.17
CA PRO A 860 30.39 -63.58 -9.13
C PRO A 860 29.09 -62.75 -9.13
N GLU A 861 28.05 -63.23 -9.82
CA GLU A 861 26.72 -62.64 -9.77
C GLU A 861 26.11 -62.76 -8.37
N GLY A 862 25.44 -61.69 -7.91
CA GLY A 862 24.74 -61.68 -6.63
C GLY A 862 24.13 -60.31 -6.32
N LYS A 863 23.17 -60.27 -5.40
CA LYS A 863 22.44 -59.04 -5.00
C LYS A 863 23.33 -57.88 -4.53
N TYR A 864 24.53 -58.16 -4.02
CA TYR A 864 25.47 -57.11 -3.61
C TYR A 864 25.86 -56.16 -4.76
N LEU A 865 25.85 -56.60 -6.02
CA LEU A 865 26.19 -55.79 -7.20
C LEU A 865 25.27 -54.57 -7.39
N ALA A 866 24.06 -54.59 -6.83
CA ALA A 866 23.14 -53.44 -6.88
C ALA A 866 23.55 -52.29 -5.93
N SER A 867 24.41 -52.56 -4.94
CA SER A 867 24.74 -51.61 -3.86
C SER A 867 26.24 -51.45 -3.60
N CYS A 868 27.07 -52.29 -4.22
CA CYS A 868 28.53 -52.23 -4.20
C CYS A 868 29.08 -51.98 -5.62
N GLN A 869 30.22 -51.30 -5.74
CA GLN A 869 30.85 -50.90 -7.00
C GLN A 869 32.37 -51.11 -6.94
N GLY A 870 33.00 -51.27 -8.12
CA GLY A 870 34.45 -51.49 -8.22
C GLY A 870 34.93 -52.79 -7.58
N CYS A 871 34.15 -53.86 -7.73
CA CYS A 871 34.48 -55.16 -7.13
C CYS A 871 35.50 -55.95 -7.98
N LYS A 872 36.37 -56.69 -7.30
CA LYS A 872 37.35 -57.62 -7.90
C LYS A 872 37.51 -58.86 -7.01
N VAL A 873 37.85 -59.99 -7.61
CA VAL A 873 38.21 -61.20 -6.86
C VAL A 873 39.69 -61.14 -6.50
N SER A 874 40.02 -61.34 -5.23
CA SER A 874 41.39 -61.39 -4.72
C SER A 874 41.51 -62.52 -3.71
N ALA A 875 42.37 -63.51 -3.99
CA ALA A 875 42.58 -64.68 -3.14
C ALA A 875 41.27 -65.39 -2.74
N GLU A 876 40.42 -65.71 -3.72
CA GLU A 876 39.12 -66.40 -3.55
C GLU A 876 38.03 -65.61 -2.77
N LEU A 877 38.28 -64.34 -2.44
CA LEU A 877 37.30 -63.44 -1.82
C LEU A 877 36.93 -62.29 -2.77
N VAL A 878 35.68 -61.84 -2.70
CA VAL A 878 35.21 -60.66 -3.44
C VAL A 878 35.53 -59.42 -2.60
N VAL A 879 36.31 -58.50 -3.15
CA VAL A 879 36.62 -57.21 -2.52
C VAL A 879 36.02 -56.09 -3.36
N CYS A 880 35.19 -55.26 -2.75
CA CYS A 880 34.54 -54.12 -3.38
C CYS A 880 35.08 -52.81 -2.82
N ALA A 881 35.50 -51.91 -3.71
CA ALA A 881 36.04 -50.60 -3.34
C ALA A 881 35.01 -49.71 -2.62
N LEU A 882 33.74 -49.78 -3.02
CA LEU A 882 32.66 -48.97 -2.46
C LEU A 882 31.37 -49.79 -2.30
N CYS A 883 30.94 -50.06 -1.07
CA CYS A 883 29.66 -50.64 -0.71
C CYS A 883 28.83 -49.63 0.09
N SER A 884 27.57 -49.46 -0.30
CA SER A 884 26.68 -48.45 0.28
C SER A 884 26.12 -48.93 1.63
N LYS A 885 26.11 -48.02 2.61
CA LYS A 885 25.45 -48.17 3.91
C LYS A 885 24.04 -47.59 3.88
N ALA A 886 23.23 -47.95 4.88
CA ALA A 886 21.89 -47.40 5.09
C ALA A 886 21.90 -45.89 5.40
N ASP A 887 23.00 -45.35 5.92
CA ASP A 887 23.19 -43.91 6.18
C ASP A 887 23.66 -43.10 4.95
N GLY A 888 23.77 -43.75 3.77
CA GLY A 888 24.20 -43.14 2.51
C GLY A 888 25.72 -43.05 2.32
N ARG A 889 26.53 -43.42 3.33
CA ARG A 889 28.00 -43.46 3.19
C ARG A 889 28.45 -44.72 2.44
N GLN A 890 29.60 -44.64 1.77
CA GLN A 890 30.21 -45.78 1.08
C GLN A 890 31.50 -46.20 1.77
N VAL A 891 31.68 -47.50 1.96
CA VAL A 891 32.86 -48.10 2.61
C VAL A 891 33.42 -49.26 1.78
N GLU A 892 34.70 -49.55 1.93
CA GLU A 892 35.30 -50.75 1.34
C GLU A 892 34.84 -52.00 2.10
N ALA A 893 34.52 -53.08 1.37
CA ALA A 893 34.05 -54.32 1.98
C ALA A 893 34.64 -55.54 1.27
N SER A 894 34.98 -56.57 2.04
CA SER A 894 35.41 -57.87 1.54
C SER A 894 34.43 -58.97 1.98
N SER A 895 34.23 -59.96 1.13
CA SER A 895 33.36 -61.10 1.43
C SER A 895 34.07 -62.14 2.31
N PRO A 896 33.33 -62.92 3.12
CA PRO A 896 33.81 -64.19 3.64
C PRO A 896 33.78 -65.29 2.55
N PRO A 897 34.46 -66.45 2.75
CA PRO A 897 34.31 -67.61 1.87
C PRO A 897 32.85 -68.08 1.87
N CYS A 898 32.23 -68.18 0.70
CA CYS A 898 30.79 -68.41 0.56
C CYS A 898 30.51 -69.26 -0.69
N GLU A 899 29.73 -70.34 -0.52
CA GLU A 899 29.21 -71.16 -1.63
C GLU A 899 27.78 -70.73 -2.06
N GLY A 900 27.18 -69.76 -1.35
CA GLY A 900 25.84 -69.20 -1.62
C GLY A 900 25.87 -67.79 -2.24
N GLU A 901 24.71 -67.14 -2.31
CA GLU A 901 24.61 -65.79 -2.90
C GLU A 901 25.13 -64.72 -1.91
N LEU A 902 26.00 -63.82 -2.39
CA LEU A 902 26.53 -62.70 -1.60
C LEU A 902 25.54 -61.51 -1.60
N GLU A 903 25.34 -60.91 -0.43
CA GLU A 903 24.55 -59.69 -0.26
C GLU A 903 25.27 -58.64 0.59
N ASN A 904 24.98 -57.36 0.35
CA ASN A 904 25.51 -56.26 1.14
C ASN A 904 24.54 -55.92 2.27
N GLN A 905 24.95 -56.16 3.51
CA GLN A 905 24.23 -55.74 4.71
C GLN A 905 24.97 -54.55 5.35
N ASP A 906 24.43 -53.35 5.14
CA ASP A 906 24.91 -52.09 5.71
C ASP A 906 26.43 -51.83 5.54
N GLY A 907 26.93 -52.03 4.33
CA GLY A 907 28.33 -51.85 3.98
C GLY A 907 29.24 -53.04 4.31
N THR A 908 28.68 -54.20 4.65
CA THR A 908 29.41 -55.45 4.88
C THR A 908 28.88 -56.56 3.97
N LEU A 909 29.76 -57.27 3.27
CA LEU A 909 29.35 -58.41 2.42
C LEU A 909 29.14 -59.66 3.28
N VAL A 910 27.97 -60.28 3.17
CA VAL A 910 27.61 -61.50 3.90
C VAL A 910 27.07 -62.57 2.95
N CYS A 911 27.21 -63.84 3.35
CA CYS A 911 26.73 -65.01 2.62
C CYS A 911 25.28 -65.33 3.05
N ALA A 912 24.30 -65.17 2.15
CA ALA A 912 22.90 -65.47 2.47
C ALA A 912 22.60 -66.96 2.24
N GLY A 913 22.20 -67.67 3.29
CA GLY A 913 21.76 -69.07 3.22
C GLY A 913 20.37 -69.25 3.83
N GLY A 914 19.38 -69.63 3.01
CA GLY A 914 18.13 -70.25 3.47
C GLY A 914 16.97 -70.25 2.47
N LEU A 915 16.03 -71.19 2.64
CA LEU A 915 14.85 -71.39 1.78
C LEU A 915 13.97 -70.12 1.72
N ASP A 916 13.46 -69.80 0.54
CA ASP A 916 12.53 -68.67 0.35
C ASP A 916 11.14 -69.02 0.91
N GLY A 917 10.52 -68.06 1.60
CA GLY A 917 9.17 -68.22 2.14
C GLY A 917 8.57 -66.94 2.75
N PRO A 918 7.25 -66.90 3.02
CA PRO A 918 6.51 -65.71 3.46
C PRO A 918 6.99 -65.09 4.78
N TYR A 919 7.64 -65.89 5.64
CA TYR A 919 8.17 -65.44 6.93
C TYR A 919 9.13 -64.23 6.80
N ARG A 920 9.85 -64.10 5.67
CA ARG A 920 10.82 -63.02 5.43
C ARG A 920 10.22 -61.60 5.48
N ARG A 921 8.90 -61.46 5.30
CA ARG A 921 8.21 -60.15 5.42
C ARG A 921 8.07 -59.66 6.86
N SER A 922 8.20 -60.56 7.84
CA SER A 922 7.89 -60.30 9.25
C SER A 922 8.96 -60.80 10.23
N CYS A 923 10.04 -61.38 9.72
CA CYS A 923 11.19 -61.82 10.50
C CYS A 923 12.48 -61.22 9.94
N GLY A 924 13.34 -60.71 10.82
CA GLY A 924 14.67 -60.18 10.51
C GLY A 924 15.77 -60.93 11.26
N GLU A 925 17.04 -60.57 11.02
CA GLU A 925 18.23 -61.20 11.65
C GLU A 925 18.31 -62.72 11.45
N CYS A 926 17.95 -63.22 10.27
CA CYS A 926 17.97 -64.66 10.00
C CYS A 926 19.40 -65.17 9.76
N ARG A 927 19.81 -66.20 10.50
CA ARG A 927 21.08 -66.94 10.31
C ARG A 927 20.79 -68.42 10.20
N GLN A 928 21.25 -69.05 9.13
CA GLN A 928 21.22 -70.51 8.97
C GLN A 928 22.59 -71.10 9.29
N GLN A 929 22.64 -72.07 10.20
CA GLN A 929 23.79 -72.93 10.42
C GLN A 929 23.40 -74.38 10.13
N LYS A 930 23.98 -74.97 9.07
CA LYS A 930 23.63 -76.31 8.58
C LYS A 930 22.12 -76.44 8.33
N ASP A 931 21.43 -77.21 9.16
CA ASP A 931 20.00 -77.53 9.02
C ASP A 931 19.10 -76.71 9.96
N GLU A 932 19.64 -75.77 10.73
CA GLU A 932 18.87 -74.91 11.64
C GLU A 932 18.88 -73.46 11.16
N LEU A 933 17.68 -72.91 10.92
CA LEU A 933 17.45 -71.51 10.59
C LEU A 933 16.96 -70.78 11.84
N SER A 934 17.67 -69.75 12.28
CA SER A 934 17.32 -68.91 13.42
C SER A 934 16.98 -67.49 12.98
N CYS A 935 15.84 -66.93 13.39
CA CYS A 935 15.37 -65.60 13.01
C CYS A 935 14.72 -64.86 14.20
N SER A 936 14.65 -63.53 14.14
CA SER A 936 13.87 -62.69 15.06
C SER A 936 12.56 -62.25 14.39
N CYS A 937 11.42 -62.75 14.87
CA CYS A 937 10.11 -62.63 14.23
C CYS A 937 9.15 -61.74 15.04
N SER A 938 8.35 -60.93 14.35
CA SER A 938 7.37 -60.04 15.00
C SER A 938 6.08 -60.76 15.42
N GLN A 939 5.49 -60.30 16.52
CA GLN A 939 4.19 -60.71 17.03
C GLN A 939 3.10 -59.68 16.68
N SER A 940 1.82 -60.05 16.78
CA SER A 940 0.71 -59.10 16.54
C SER A 940 0.64 -57.97 17.58
N SER A 941 1.23 -58.17 18.77
CA SER A 941 1.42 -57.16 19.82
C SER A 941 2.54 -56.13 19.53
N GLY A 942 3.33 -56.34 18.46
CA GLY A 942 4.47 -55.50 18.08
C GLY A 942 5.81 -55.86 18.73
N GLN A 943 5.87 -56.82 19.67
CA GLN A 943 7.13 -57.33 20.21
C GLN A 943 7.83 -58.30 19.25
N GLN A 944 9.18 -58.34 19.30
CA GLN A 944 9.97 -59.31 18.54
C GLN A 944 10.40 -60.50 19.41
N ARG A 945 10.36 -61.70 18.81
CA ARG A 945 10.71 -62.97 19.45
C ARG A 945 11.69 -63.75 18.58
N ARG A 946 12.78 -64.24 19.16
CA ARG A 946 13.68 -65.18 18.47
C ARG A 946 13.05 -66.57 18.35
N SER A 947 13.15 -67.14 17.15
CA SER A 947 12.66 -68.46 16.80
C SER A 947 13.68 -69.18 15.93
N SER A 948 13.93 -70.46 16.21
CA SER A 948 14.70 -71.34 15.33
C SER A 948 13.83 -72.50 14.81
N TYR A 949 14.16 -72.99 13.61
CA TYR A 949 13.44 -74.08 12.94
C TYR A 949 14.42 -74.95 12.13
N GLN A 950 14.19 -76.27 12.13
CA GLN A 950 15.00 -77.22 11.35
C GLN A 950 14.49 -77.28 9.90
N VAL A 951 15.30 -76.79 8.96
CA VAL A 951 14.93 -76.55 7.56
C VAL A 951 14.55 -77.83 6.84
N SER A 952 15.23 -78.95 7.10
CA SER A 952 14.92 -80.27 6.53
C SER A 952 13.50 -80.78 6.80
N ARG A 953 12.83 -80.27 7.84
CA ARG A 953 11.46 -80.66 8.22
C ARG A 953 10.39 -79.93 7.41
N CYS A 954 10.74 -78.92 6.61
CA CYS A 954 9.81 -78.17 5.77
C CYS A 954 10.28 -78.25 4.31
N LYS A 955 9.69 -79.16 3.54
CA LYS A 955 10.03 -79.38 2.13
C LYS A 955 8.84 -79.04 1.25
N ALA A 956 9.12 -78.51 0.05
CA ALA A 956 8.09 -78.14 -0.92
C ALA A 956 7.11 -79.30 -1.18
N PRO A 957 5.79 -79.04 -1.25
CA PRO A 957 5.15 -77.74 -1.43
C PRO A 957 4.88 -76.92 -0.15
N ALA A 958 5.35 -77.36 1.03
CA ALA A 958 5.16 -76.63 2.28
C ALA A 958 6.15 -75.45 2.41
N GLU A 959 5.69 -74.34 2.99
CA GLU A 959 6.45 -73.10 3.15
C GLU A 959 6.57 -72.67 4.62
N LEU A 960 7.61 -71.90 4.95
CA LEU A 960 7.81 -71.35 6.31
C LEU A 960 7.07 -70.01 6.48
N HIS A 961 6.27 -69.93 7.54
CA HIS A 961 5.51 -68.76 7.94
C HIS A 961 5.92 -68.28 9.34
N ASN A 962 5.67 -67.00 9.63
CA ASN A 962 5.70 -66.47 10.98
C ASN A 962 4.29 -66.52 11.57
N VAL A 963 4.13 -67.25 12.68
CA VAL A 963 2.88 -67.31 13.44
C VAL A 963 3.20 -66.83 14.86
N GLU A 964 2.71 -65.64 15.22
CA GLU A 964 2.91 -65.00 16.54
C GLU A 964 4.38 -65.00 17.06
N GLY A 965 5.31 -64.68 16.17
CA GLY A 965 6.74 -64.59 16.48
C GLY A 965 7.48 -65.93 16.46
N ARG A 966 6.89 -66.99 15.88
CA ARG A 966 7.52 -68.32 15.71
C ARG A 966 7.51 -68.78 14.24
N LEU A 967 8.64 -69.33 13.81
CA LEU A 967 8.79 -69.98 12.50
C LEU A 967 8.03 -71.30 12.49
N THR A 968 7.08 -71.45 11.57
CA THR A 968 6.15 -72.58 11.48
C THR A 968 6.00 -73.03 10.03
N CYS A 969 6.10 -74.34 9.76
CA CYS A 969 5.95 -74.88 8.41
C CYS A 969 4.48 -75.17 8.10
N LEU A 970 3.90 -74.51 7.10
CA LEU A 970 2.50 -74.68 6.71
C LEU A 970 2.39 -75.21 5.28
N GLY A 971 1.38 -76.04 5.03
CA GLY A 971 1.11 -76.59 3.69
C GLY A 971 1.64 -78.02 3.48
N VAL A 972 1.91 -78.77 4.55
CA VAL A 972 2.32 -80.18 4.43
C VAL A 972 1.08 -81.03 4.08
N PRO A 973 1.04 -81.72 2.92
CA PRO A 973 -0.14 -82.46 2.51
C PRO A 973 -0.39 -83.68 3.41
N ASN A 974 -1.66 -83.94 3.67
CA ASN A 974 -2.13 -85.14 4.36
C ASN A 974 -2.24 -86.33 3.38
N ALA A 975 -2.04 -87.56 3.85
CA ALA A 975 -2.21 -88.75 3.03
C ALA A 975 -3.66 -88.90 2.54
N GLU A 976 -3.87 -89.48 1.37
CA GLU A 976 -5.21 -89.79 0.87
C GLU A 976 -5.85 -90.92 1.70
N HIS A 977 -7.15 -90.79 2.00
CA HIS A 977 -7.95 -91.72 2.82
C HIS A 977 -7.72 -91.69 4.35
N LEU A 978 -7.72 -90.50 4.94
CA LEU A 978 -7.76 -90.33 6.41
C LEU A 978 -9.18 -90.39 6.99
N PRO A 979 -9.36 -90.86 8.23
CA PRO A 979 -10.65 -90.82 8.93
C PRO A 979 -11.11 -89.37 9.15
N GLY A 980 -12.40 -89.11 8.94
CA GLY A 980 -12.97 -87.76 9.08
C GLY A 980 -12.97 -87.26 10.53
N GLY A 981 -12.51 -86.03 10.75
CA GLY A 981 -12.48 -85.37 12.06
C GLY A 981 -11.99 -83.93 11.97
N GLU A 982 -12.27 -83.14 13.01
CA GLU A 982 -11.92 -81.70 13.07
C GLU A 982 -10.41 -81.45 13.18
N TYR A 983 -9.64 -82.46 13.60
CA TYR A 983 -8.18 -82.40 13.66
C TYR A 983 -7.53 -82.04 12.30
N GLN A 984 -8.18 -82.34 11.17
CA GLN A 984 -7.65 -82.06 9.83
C GLN A 984 -7.50 -80.55 9.53
N GLN A 985 -8.15 -79.68 10.30
CA GLN A 985 -8.01 -78.22 10.16
C GLN A 985 -6.77 -77.66 10.86
N SER A 986 -6.21 -78.39 11.83
CA SER A 986 -5.10 -77.92 12.68
C SER A 986 -3.91 -78.88 12.78
N CYS A 987 -3.99 -80.06 12.15
CA CYS A 987 -2.90 -81.02 12.00
C CYS A 987 -2.60 -81.31 10.52
N GLN A 988 -1.31 -81.38 10.19
CA GLN A 988 -0.79 -81.63 8.84
C GLN A 988 0.25 -82.76 8.84
N GLY A 989 0.52 -83.35 7.68
CA GLY A 989 1.41 -84.52 7.54
C GLY A 989 0.87 -85.80 8.18
N CYS A 990 -0.46 -85.95 8.21
CA CYS A 990 -1.13 -87.09 8.82
C CYS A 990 -1.12 -88.33 7.93
N ARG A 991 -0.79 -89.49 8.51
CA ARG A 991 -0.82 -90.81 7.87
C ARG A 991 -1.33 -91.88 8.83
N VAL A 992 -2.00 -92.90 8.29
CA VAL A 992 -2.41 -94.09 9.06
C VAL A 992 -1.45 -95.23 8.77
N SER A 993 -0.91 -95.84 9.82
CA SER A 993 -0.12 -97.06 9.74
C SER A 993 -0.99 -98.25 9.34
N GLN A 994 -0.55 -99.07 8.39
CA GLN A 994 -1.28 -100.27 7.91
C GLN A 994 -1.21 -101.47 8.89
N GLY A 995 -0.63 -101.32 10.08
CA GLY A 995 -0.58 -102.37 11.11
C GLY A 995 -1.88 -102.50 11.91
N SER A 996 -2.06 -103.62 12.63
CA SER A 996 -3.09 -103.78 13.69
C SER A 996 -2.40 -103.67 15.06
N PRO A 997 -2.67 -102.64 15.90
CA PRO A 997 -3.65 -101.55 15.73
C PRO A 997 -3.28 -100.54 14.63
N ALA A 998 -4.28 -100.04 13.90
CA ALA A 998 -4.09 -98.91 13.00
C ALA A 998 -3.86 -97.64 13.84
N VAL A 999 -2.77 -96.93 13.60
CA VAL A 999 -2.40 -95.70 14.32
C VAL A 999 -2.44 -94.52 13.36
N LEU A 1000 -3.18 -93.47 13.72
CA LEU A 1000 -3.14 -92.18 13.05
C LEU A 1000 -1.99 -91.36 13.64
N ALA A 1001 -0.98 -91.06 12.83
CA ALA A 1001 0.16 -90.24 13.22
C ALA A 1001 0.24 -89.00 12.35
N CYS A 1002 0.33 -87.82 12.97
CA CYS A 1002 0.50 -86.53 12.32
C CYS A 1002 1.82 -85.90 12.76
N SER A 1003 2.60 -85.39 11.81
CA SER A 1003 3.90 -84.78 12.10
C SER A 1003 3.81 -83.31 12.51
N HIS A 1004 2.72 -82.60 12.18
CA HIS A 1004 2.58 -81.17 12.47
C HIS A 1004 1.18 -80.84 13.01
N CYS A 1005 0.93 -81.13 14.29
CA CYS A 1005 -0.27 -80.68 15.01
C CYS A 1005 -0.02 -79.36 15.73
N LEU A 1006 -0.88 -78.37 15.45
CA LEU A 1006 -0.74 -77.03 16.01
C LEU A 1006 -1.29 -76.95 17.45
N SER A 1007 -0.47 -76.39 18.35
CA SER A 1007 -0.83 -76.00 19.72
C SER A 1007 -1.37 -74.55 19.74
N GLU A 1008 -2.15 -74.19 20.78
CA GLU A 1008 -2.67 -72.84 20.98
C GLU A 1008 -1.56 -71.76 21.07
N ASP A 1009 -0.36 -72.14 21.51
CA ASP A 1009 0.82 -71.27 21.56
C ASP A 1009 1.59 -71.18 20.22
N GLY A 1010 1.03 -71.74 19.14
CA GLY A 1010 1.60 -71.73 17.79
C GLY A 1010 2.78 -72.70 17.58
N ARG A 1011 3.00 -73.68 18.48
CA ARG A 1011 4.01 -74.74 18.29
C ARG A 1011 3.45 -75.89 17.46
N GLN A 1012 4.30 -76.52 16.66
CA GLN A 1012 3.98 -77.79 16.00
C GLN A 1012 4.52 -78.97 16.80
N LEU A 1013 3.64 -79.91 17.11
CA LEU A 1013 3.95 -81.13 17.84
C LEU A 1013 3.61 -82.35 16.98
N GLU A 1014 4.42 -83.40 17.10
CA GLU A 1014 4.10 -84.70 16.54
C GLU A 1014 3.11 -85.40 17.49
N SER A 1015 2.06 -85.98 16.93
CA SER A 1015 1.06 -86.69 17.73
C SER A 1015 0.59 -87.95 17.01
N ALA A 1016 0.45 -89.04 17.76
CA ALA A 1016 -0.01 -90.31 17.27
C ALA A 1016 -1.08 -90.90 18.19
N LEU A 1017 -2.15 -91.43 17.59
CA LEU A 1017 -3.30 -91.98 18.31
C LEU A 1017 -3.71 -93.33 17.70
N PRO A 1018 -3.77 -94.41 18.50
CA PRO A 1018 -4.33 -95.69 18.07
C PRO A 1018 -5.83 -95.55 17.76
N LEU A 1019 -6.27 -96.01 16.59
CA LEU A 1019 -7.65 -95.82 16.10
C LEU A 1019 -8.63 -96.89 16.58
N GLN A 1020 -8.14 -97.97 17.19
CA GLN A 1020 -8.93 -99.19 17.45
C GLN A 1020 -10.09 -98.94 18.42
N ASP A 1021 -9.89 -98.10 19.44
CA ASP A 1021 -10.93 -97.75 20.43
C ASP A 1021 -11.86 -96.62 19.94
N CYS A 1022 -11.37 -95.74 19.07
CA CYS A 1022 -12.11 -94.58 18.60
C CYS A 1022 -13.14 -94.92 17.51
N LEU A 1023 -12.80 -95.86 16.63
CA LEU A 1023 -13.66 -96.31 15.54
C LEU A 1023 -14.74 -97.29 16.01
N ALA A 1024 -14.44 -98.11 17.03
CA ALA A 1024 -15.42 -99.05 17.62
C ALA A 1024 -16.61 -98.33 18.29
N ASN A 1025 -16.36 -97.17 18.91
CA ASN A 1025 -17.36 -96.40 19.68
C ASN A 1025 -17.94 -95.16 18.95
N ARG A 1026 -17.70 -95.00 17.62
CA ARG A 1026 -18.15 -93.84 16.81
C ARG A 1026 -17.77 -92.47 17.40
N MET A 1027 -16.55 -92.35 17.94
CA MET A 1027 -16.01 -91.13 18.56
C MET A 1027 -15.48 -90.15 17.49
N ARG A 1028 -15.46 -88.83 17.77
CA ARG A 1028 -14.82 -87.84 16.86
C ARG A 1028 -13.33 -87.67 17.20
N LEU A 1029 -12.51 -87.57 16.15
CA LEU A 1029 -11.09 -87.24 16.23
C LEU A 1029 -10.89 -85.72 16.24
N GLN A 1030 -10.19 -85.21 17.26
CA GLN A 1030 -9.89 -83.78 17.43
C GLN A 1030 -8.42 -83.58 17.81
N ASN A 1031 -7.90 -82.40 17.46
CA ASN A 1031 -6.62 -81.92 17.97
C ASN A 1031 -6.89 -81.03 19.20
N LEU A 1032 -6.39 -81.43 20.36
CA LEU A 1032 -6.44 -80.66 21.59
C LEU A 1032 -5.04 -80.17 21.94
N ASN A 1033 -4.77 -78.90 21.67
CA ASN A 1033 -3.50 -78.24 21.95
C ASN A 1033 -2.25 -79.00 21.47
N GLY A 1034 -2.30 -79.55 20.25
CA GLY A 1034 -1.19 -80.27 19.61
C GLY A 1034 -1.20 -81.79 19.84
N ALA A 1035 -2.17 -82.35 20.58
CA ALA A 1035 -2.34 -83.78 20.78
C ALA A 1035 -3.64 -84.31 20.15
N LEU A 1036 -3.57 -85.42 19.41
CA LEU A 1036 -4.72 -86.11 18.86
C LEU A 1036 -5.47 -86.87 19.96
N VAL A 1037 -6.77 -86.64 20.08
CA VAL A 1037 -7.65 -87.28 21.08
C VAL A 1037 -8.98 -87.71 20.48
N CYS A 1038 -9.63 -88.69 21.12
CA CYS A 1038 -10.98 -89.16 20.77
C CYS A 1038 -12.00 -88.78 21.84
N ARG A 1039 -13.13 -88.18 21.42
CA ARG A 1039 -14.21 -87.75 22.34
C ARG A 1039 -15.61 -88.16 21.88
N GLU A 1040 -16.52 -88.33 22.85
CA GLU A 1040 -17.94 -88.65 22.65
C GLU A 1040 -18.73 -87.46 22.12
N LYS A 1041 -19.76 -87.74 21.30
CA LYS A 1041 -20.76 -86.76 20.88
C LYS A 1041 -21.57 -86.32 22.10
N THR A 1042 -21.31 -85.13 22.62
CA THR A 1042 -22.19 -84.48 23.58
C THR A 1042 -23.09 -83.49 22.84
N ASP A 1043 -24.39 -83.81 22.75
CA ASP A 1043 -25.43 -82.86 22.34
C ASP A 1043 -25.56 -81.79 23.43
N ARG A 1044 -24.88 -80.65 23.26
CA ARG A 1044 -25.25 -79.31 23.79
C ARG A 1044 -24.18 -78.28 23.43
N GLU A 1045 -24.51 -77.45 22.43
CA GLU A 1045 -23.95 -76.11 22.26
C GLU A 1045 -24.17 -75.26 23.52
N PRO A 1046 -23.23 -74.35 23.84
CA PRO A 1046 -23.57 -73.02 24.29
C PRO A 1046 -23.30 -72.03 23.15
N ARG A 1047 -24.39 -71.41 22.67
CA ARG A 1047 -24.37 -70.18 21.88
C ARG A 1047 -23.58 -69.09 22.62
N GLN A 1048 -22.48 -68.65 22.02
CA GLN A 1048 -21.93 -67.29 22.18
C GLN A 1048 -21.80 -66.78 20.74
N GLY A 1049 -22.74 -65.98 20.22
CA GLY A 1049 -23.03 -64.64 20.70
C GLY A 1049 -22.40 -63.68 19.71
N HIS A 1050 -23.09 -63.45 18.59
CA HIS A 1050 -22.74 -62.41 17.62
C HIS A 1050 -22.51 -61.08 18.34
N ARG A 1051 -21.27 -60.58 18.29
CA ARG A 1051 -20.98 -59.15 18.35
C ARG A 1051 -20.24 -58.77 17.08
N GLU A 1052 -21.04 -58.36 16.10
CA GLU A 1052 -20.61 -57.40 15.10
C GLU A 1052 -20.11 -56.16 15.84
N ILE A 1053 -18.80 -55.90 15.79
CA ILE A 1053 -18.29 -54.57 16.09
C ILE A 1053 -18.27 -53.83 14.76
N HIS A 1054 -19.35 -53.10 14.55
CA HIS A 1054 -19.41 -51.98 13.64
C HIS A 1054 -18.22 -51.04 13.88
N THR A 1055 -17.44 -50.83 12.83
CA THR A 1055 -16.81 -49.55 12.58
C THR A 1055 -17.91 -48.50 12.48
N CYS A 1056 -17.83 -47.44 13.29
CA CYS A 1056 -18.46 -46.18 12.96
C CYS A 1056 -17.38 -45.10 12.81
N PRO A 1057 -17.38 -44.36 11.70
CA PRO A 1057 -16.57 -43.16 11.57
C PRO A 1057 -17.23 -42.06 12.41
N GLN A 1058 -16.45 -41.23 13.10
CA GLN A 1058 -16.94 -39.92 13.52
C GLN A 1058 -16.41 -38.85 12.58
N GLY A 1059 -17.31 -38.39 11.72
CA GLY A 1059 -17.48 -36.98 11.43
C GLY A 1059 -18.89 -36.55 11.87
N VAL A 1060 -18.99 -35.36 12.47
CA VAL A 1060 -20.17 -34.49 12.67
C VAL A 1060 -20.94 -34.61 14.01
N ARG A 1061 -20.68 -33.61 14.89
CA ARG A 1061 -21.61 -32.67 15.60
C ARG A 1061 -22.99 -33.24 16.03
N LYS A 1062 -23.55 -32.96 17.22
CA LYS A 1062 -23.77 -31.62 17.85
C LYS A 1062 -24.55 -31.81 19.16
N GLN A 1063 -24.32 -30.91 20.14
CA GLN A 1063 -25.31 -30.23 21.02
C GLN A 1063 -26.39 -31.08 21.72
N ARG A 1064 -26.55 -31.11 23.04
CA ARG A 1064 -26.95 -30.07 24.04
C ARG A 1064 -27.38 -30.95 25.24
N THR A 1065 -27.19 -30.70 26.54
CA THR A 1065 -27.50 -29.58 27.44
C THR A 1065 -27.12 -30.14 28.83
N ALA A 1066 -26.21 -29.50 29.57
CA ALA A 1066 -26.49 -28.62 30.71
C ALA A 1066 -26.70 -29.32 32.09
N HIS A 1067 -25.98 -28.78 33.08
CA HIS A 1067 -26.08 -28.88 34.54
C HIS A 1067 -25.43 -30.09 35.26
N CYS A 1068 -24.28 -29.85 35.90
CA CYS A 1068 -24.09 -29.45 37.32
C CYS A 1068 -24.41 -30.64 38.24
N VAL A 1069 -23.49 -31.14 39.07
CA VAL A 1069 -22.87 -30.48 40.23
C VAL A 1069 -21.58 -31.22 40.61
N SER A 1070 -20.52 -30.48 40.94
CA SER A 1070 -19.44 -30.97 41.80
C SER A 1070 -19.67 -30.48 43.23
N CYS A 1071 -19.48 -31.37 44.20
CA CYS A 1071 -19.18 -31.05 45.58
C CYS A 1071 -18.10 -32.01 46.07
N GLN A 1072 -16.98 -31.43 46.51
CA GLN A 1072 -16.11 -31.82 47.64
C GLN A 1072 -15.53 -33.25 47.66
N GLY A 1073 -14.25 -33.49 47.97
CA GLY A 1073 -13.19 -32.64 48.48
C GLY A 1073 -12.12 -33.55 49.09
N THR A 1074 -10.85 -33.20 48.85
CA THR A 1074 -9.60 -33.35 49.64
C THR A 1074 -8.43 -33.40 48.68
#